data_AF-A0A957DRE2-F1
#
_entry.id   AF-A0A957DRE2-F1
#
_cell.length_a   1.000
_cell.length_b   1.000
_cell.length_c   1.000
_cell.angle_alpha   90.00
_cell.angle_beta   90.00
_cell.angle_gamma   90.00
#
_symmetry.space_group_name_H-M   'P 1'
#
loop_
_entity.id
_entity.type
_entity.pdbx_description
1 polymer ?
#
loop_
_entity_poly.entity_id
_entity_poly.type
_entity_poly.pdbx_seq_one_letter_code
_entity_poly.pdbx_strand_id
1 'polypeptide(L)'
;MMKWGWLFVGAFLVLGLLVACTEGQEVAVESTAVITPLPTIEPTATETAVSVSVVEETAVPTLAPPTETPTTPSPLADVIDFHQLVEVPLDTSVAYSLKIPDYNFLRDWLRTARETPERGLPYFYVFDLLAFDFARSFPHGAGQLEPVFEAAQGGMYLDERLTWPVLETAVVAYLNQNRISLQDGNPIDILELTVNPQATDLNSDGILEWLLAVESKDLYILGAIPLSVDQSGVYTILPNMIAPINTSNTGVADGMAQMVFDFDFTGDGFVDILRVEQGYLGGPVAYIDVYMWNGYGFYRLETIDMSVPSFRPYASHEIGDFTDDGVVDIKVTTSHEVNFNCAWDEVDIYSWNGRTPQHLLMEETQMPDTPECAMFHAITPRNYYSEAVLAEKSRVELLESALGQLTLETAPSADYLALGYLHLAMAYLERNEVSKAQQTFDQLYNLPDTASFSQLVKELYAENDGNLLSVCQRLYTAPEQVEATGISDYIYEGSVTGFFGAGSALLNPVAICPYPQLITRRLMALSLPANQHPATSLSQLGYTFSLYNSFNLDLDASLEWLGIVQKEEAYLVLFDEVDGVLKPVILSNICLDCQDALIYELRLDEEGTYVVGRLSSYQVTCTLSYQLAVRNSPFLVRTTENGFDLDRIGTYCGGDADERPLTEISSADFAPDPPRPPTWRFLLHEATGQEDWEWLRDTQTAVLNQTDPTVPEKITQLLNYLPSDDPEAQPYIEHLTYLLGYFYELSGDGENAVSTYLDLIQQYPTSPWSWLAWARLELVTSE
;
A
#
# COMPACT_ATOMS: atom_id res chain seq x y z
N MET A 1 54.67 -41.32 5.90
CA MET A 1 54.72 -42.17 7.11
C MET A 1 53.56 -43.15 7.06
N MET A 2 53.82 -44.38 7.50
CA MET A 2 52.95 -45.58 7.65
C MET A 2 51.47 -45.29 8.03
N LYS A 3 50.45 -46.11 7.73
CA LYS A 3 50.27 -47.43 7.08
C LYS A 3 48.74 -47.68 6.95
N TRP A 4 48.29 -48.28 5.83
CA TRP A 4 47.36 -49.44 5.65
C TRP A 4 45.98 -49.43 6.36
N GLY A 5 44.85 -49.89 5.80
CA GLY A 5 44.44 -50.70 4.63
C GLY A 5 42.94 -51.03 4.85
N TRP A 6 42.05 -51.25 3.87
CA TRP A 6 41.73 -52.47 3.08
C TRP A 6 40.41 -52.07 2.33
N LEU A 7 40.22 -52.10 0.99
CA LEU A 7 40.08 -53.18 -0.01
C LEU A 7 38.94 -54.20 0.21
N PHE A 8 37.95 -54.19 -0.72
CA PHE A 8 37.25 -55.28 -1.46
C PHE A 8 35.78 -54.88 -1.76
N VAL A 9 35.39 -54.51 -3.01
CA VAL A 9 35.09 -55.32 -4.21
C VAL A 9 33.82 -56.16 -4.10
N GLY A 10 32.86 -55.90 -5.00
CA GLY A 10 31.68 -56.72 -5.27
C GLY A 10 30.91 -56.24 -6.51
N ALA A 11 31.49 -56.47 -7.70
CA ALA A 11 30.81 -56.35 -8.99
C ALA A 11 29.99 -57.63 -9.30
N PHE A 12 28.91 -57.51 -10.08
CA PHE A 12 28.46 -58.38 -11.21
C PHE A 12 26.97 -58.08 -11.49
N LEU A 13 26.57 -57.40 -12.59
CA LEU A 13 26.45 -57.82 -14.01
C LEU A 13 25.19 -58.67 -14.34
N VAL A 14 24.47 -58.20 -15.38
CA VAL A 14 23.77 -58.94 -16.46
C VAL A 14 22.34 -59.43 -16.16
N LEU A 15 21.32 -59.41 -17.04
CA LEU A 15 20.99 -58.85 -18.37
C LEU A 15 19.69 -59.60 -18.79
N GLY A 16 18.80 -59.00 -19.58
CA GLY A 16 17.73 -59.72 -20.32
C GLY A 16 16.36 -59.03 -20.30
N LEU A 17 16.04 -58.04 -21.15
CA LEU A 17 15.61 -58.11 -22.57
C LEU A 17 14.37 -58.97 -22.87
N LEU A 18 13.28 -58.30 -23.33
CA LEU A 18 12.37 -58.58 -24.49
C LEU A 18 10.92 -58.13 -24.16
N VAL A 19 10.46 -56.98 -24.67
CA VAL A 19 9.76 -56.77 -25.97
C VAL A 19 8.40 -57.47 -26.07
N ALA A 20 7.33 -56.68 -26.05
CA ALA A 20 6.15 -56.87 -26.89
C ALA A 20 5.40 -55.53 -27.05
N CYS A 21 5.39 -55.02 -28.29
CA CYS A 21 4.49 -53.97 -28.77
C CYS A 21 3.06 -54.51 -28.89
N THR A 22 2.06 -53.68 -28.61
CA THR A 22 0.79 -53.68 -29.35
C THR A 22 0.26 -52.25 -29.45
N GLU A 23 -0.14 -51.91 -30.66
CA GLU A 23 -0.62 -50.61 -31.16
C GLU A 23 -2.00 -50.20 -30.63
N GLY A 24 -2.25 -48.89 -30.71
CA GLY A 24 -3.56 -48.33 -31.04
C GLY A 24 -4.42 -47.88 -29.87
N GLN A 25 -4.62 -46.57 -29.70
CA GLN A 25 -5.74 -45.84 -30.33
C GLN A 25 -5.86 -44.46 -29.66
N GLU A 26 -5.61 -43.39 -30.41
CA GLU A 26 -6.00 -42.03 -30.02
C GLU A 26 -7.52 -41.96 -29.92
N VAL A 27 -8.03 -41.51 -28.78
CA VAL A 27 -9.38 -40.96 -28.66
C VAL A 27 -9.26 -39.68 -27.84
N ALA A 28 -9.37 -38.56 -28.55
CA ALA A 28 -9.71 -37.27 -27.97
C ALA A 28 -11.07 -37.40 -27.27
N VAL A 29 -11.13 -37.02 -26.00
CA VAL A 29 -12.39 -36.80 -25.30
C VAL A 29 -12.48 -35.30 -25.03
N GLU A 30 -13.25 -34.63 -25.89
CA GLU A 30 -13.86 -33.34 -25.57
C GLU A 30 -14.71 -33.51 -24.30
N SER A 31 -14.38 -32.80 -23.23
CA SER A 31 -15.28 -32.61 -22.11
C SER A 31 -16.07 -31.32 -22.34
N THR A 32 -17.13 -31.42 -23.14
CA THR A 32 -18.24 -30.46 -23.12
C THR A 32 -18.99 -30.63 -21.79
N ALA A 33 -18.74 -29.73 -20.83
CA ALA A 33 -19.61 -29.58 -19.67
C ALA A 33 -20.88 -28.84 -20.10
N VAL A 34 -21.99 -29.57 -20.07
CA VAL A 34 -23.35 -29.12 -20.39
C VAL A 34 -23.85 -28.18 -19.30
N ILE A 35 -24.19 -26.95 -19.68
CA ILE A 35 -24.96 -26.02 -18.83
C ILE A 35 -26.35 -26.62 -18.64
N THR A 36 -26.70 -26.95 -17.40
CA THR A 36 -28.06 -27.39 -17.03
C THR A 36 -28.85 -26.14 -16.62
N PRO A 37 -30.06 -25.90 -17.15
CA PRO A 37 -30.83 -24.71 -16.78
C PRO A 37 -31.47 -24.85 -15.39
N LEU A 38 -31.59 -23.70 -14.71
CA LEU A 38 -32.19 -23.47 -13.39
C LEU A 38 -33.65 -24.01 -13.31
N PRO A 39 -34.08 -24.66 -12.21
CA PRO A 39 -35.48 -24.99 -12.02
C PRO A 39 -36.30 -23.74 -11.61
N THR A 40 -37.38 -23.50 -12.33
CA THR A 40 -38.41 -22.48 -12.00
C THR A 40 -39.27 -22.99 -10.84
N ILE A 41 -39.36 -22.23 -9.75
CA ILE A 41 -40.27 -22.52 -8.63
C ILE A 41 -41.47 -21.59 -8.72
N GLU A 42 -42.68 -22.16 -8.86
CA GLU A 42 -43.96 -21.48 -8.72
C GLU A 42 -44.29 -21.24 -7.23
N PRO A 43 -44.91 -20.10 -6.86
CA PRO A 43 -45.29 -19.84 -5.47
C PRO A 43 -46.57 -20.61 -5.13
N THR A 44 -46.47 -21.58 -4.21
CA THR A 44 -47.65 -22.18 -3.57
C THR A 44 -47.97 -21.41 -2.29
N ALA A 45 -48.98 -20.54 -2.35
CA ALA A 45 -49.59 -19.94 -1.18
C ALA A 45 -50.39 -21.00 -0.40
N THR A 46 -50.13 -21.14 0.89
CA THR A 46 -51.03 -21.84 1.81
C THR A 46 -51.32 -20.93 3.00
N GLU A 47 -52.51 -20.31 2.99
CA GLU A 47 -53.11 -19.71 4.18
C GLU A 47 -53.32 -20.81 5.24
N THR A 48 -52.83 -20.57 6.46
CA THR A 48 -53.36 -21.27 7.64
C THR A 48 -53.70 -20.23 8.70
N ALA A 49 -54.99 -19.93 8.80
CA ALA A 49 -55.56 -19.21 9.92
C ALA A 49 -55.57 -20.11 11.17
N VAL A 50 -55.06 -19.62 12.29
CA VAL A 50 -55.32 -20.21 13.62
C VAL A 50 -55.73 -19.12 14.60
N SER A 51 -56.74 -19.48 15.37
CA SER A 51 -57.65 -18.75 16.23
C SER A 51 -57.02 -18.03 17.43
N VAL A 52 -57.56 -16.85 17.71
CA VAL A 52 -57.40 -16.06 18.94
C VAL A 52 -58.04 -16.78 20.12
N SER A 53 -57.28 -17.03 21.18
CA SER A 53 -57.81 -17.32 22.53
C SER A 53 -57.24 -16.30 23.52
N VAL A 54 -58.15 -15.48 24.05
CA VAL A 54 -57.93 -14.53 25.15
C VAL A 54 -57.67 -15.30 26.44
N VAL A 55 -56.57 -15.00 27.15
CA VAL A 55 -56.39 -15.35 28.57
C VAL A 55 -55.81 -14.16 29.33
N GLU A 56 -56.42 -13.96 30.49
CA GLU A 56 -56.28 -12.95 31.55
C GLU A 56 -54.90 -12.36 31.86
N GLU A 57 -54.97 -11.03 32.05
CA GLU A 57 -54.15 -10.13 32.84
C GLU A 57 -53.42 -10.80 34.01
N THR A 58 -52.09 -10.90 33.93
CA THR A 58 -51.23 -11.17 35.08
C THR A 58 -50.29 -9.98 35.27
N ALA A 59 -50.29 -9.43 36.48
CA ALA A 59 -49.56 -8.22 36.86
C ALA A 59 -48.06 -8.32 36.56
N VAL A 60 -47.54 -7.28 35.90
CA VAL A 60 -46.11 -7.05 35.65
C VAL A 60 -45.39 -6.83 36.99
N PRO A 61 -44.36 -7.61 37.34
CA PRO A 61 -43.47 -7.25 38.44
C PRO A 61 -42.60 -6.08 37.99
N THR A 62 -42.56 -5.02 38.79
CA THR A 62 -41.60 -3.92 38.68
C THR A 62 -40.18 -4.49 38.69
N LEU A 63 -39.47 -4.43 37.56
CA LEU A 63 -38.04 -4.69 37.47
C LEU A 63 -37.30 -3.70 38.38
N ALA A 64 -36.69 -4.22 39.44
CA ALA A 64 -35.67 -3.49 40.19
C ALA A 64 -34.45 -3.29 39.28
N PRO A 65 -33.69 -2.18 39.41
CA PRO A 65 -32.44 -2.01 38.69
C PRO A 65 -31.50 -3.19 38.97
N PRO A 66 -30.70 -3.65 37.99
CA PRO A 66 -29.78 -4.75 38.21
C PRO A 66 -28.83 -4.35 39.34
N THR A 67 -28.89 -5.12 40.42
CA THR A 67 -27.87 -5.06 41.48
C THR A 67 -26.66 -5.77 40.93
N GLU A 68 -25.52 -5.08 40.82
CA GLU A 68 -24.24 -5.70 40.45
C GLU A 68 -24.01 -6.94 41.31
N THR A 69 -24.13 -8.11 40.69
CA THR A 69 -23.58 -9.34 41.28
C THR A 69 -22.08 -9.22 41.11
N PRO A 70 -21.26 -9.41 42.17
CA PRO A 70 -19.81 -9.30 42.05
C PRO A 70 -19.34 -10.30 40.98
N THR A 71 -18.89 -9.77 39.85
CA THR A 71 -18.41 -10.57 38.72
C THR A 71 -17.13 -11.26 39.14
N THR A 72 -17.04 -12.58 38.91
CA THR A 72 -15.77 -13.31 39.01
C THR A 72 -14.70 -12.60 38.19
N PRO A 73 -13.41 -12.59 38.63
CA PRO A 73 -12.32 -12.03 37.82
C PRO A 73 -12.32 -12.66 36.43
N SER A 74 -12.06 -11.85 35.40
CA SER A 74 -11.88 -12.37 34.04
C SER A 74 -10.79 -13.45 34.05
N PRO A 75 -10.99 -14.59 33.37
CA PRO A 75 -9.93 -15.59 33.21
C PRO A 75 -8.69 -15.04 32.49
N LEU A 76 -8.79 -13.85 31.89
CA LEU A 76 -7.74 -13.18 31.14
C LEU A 76 -7.17 -11.94 31.86
N ALA A 77 -7.55 -11.73 33.12
CA ALA A 77 -7.10 -10.57 33.90
C ALA A 77 -5.57 -10.48 34.04
N ASP A 78 -4.84 -11.59 33.87
CA ASP A 78 -3.38 -11.67 33.99
C ASP A 78 -2.67 -12.00 32.65
N VAL A 79 -3.39 -12.07 31.52
CA VAL A 79 -2.80 -12.37 30.20
C VAL A 79 -2.32 -11.07 29.55
N ILE A 80 -1.04 -11.03 29.19
CA ILE A 80 -0.38 -9.87 28.55
C ILE A 80 -0.02 -10.11 27.08
N ASP A 81 -0.15 -11.35 26.61
CA ASP A 81 0.26 -11.79 25.28
C ASP A 81 -0.67 -12.92 24.81
N PHE A 82 -1.40 -12.69 23.72
CA PHE A 82 -2.31 -13.70 23.16
C PHE A 82 -1.62 -14.96 22.65
N HIS A 83 -0.30 -14.93 22.41
CA HIS A 83 0.46 -16.15 22.09
C HIS A 83 0.64 -17.10 23.28
N GLN A 84 0.24 -16.66 24.49
CA GLN A 84 0.39 -17.42 25.73
C GLN A 84 -0.97 -17.86 26.31
N LEU A 85 -2.03 -17.81 25.50
CA LEU A 85 -3.35 -18.27 25.92
C LEU A 85 -3.33 -19.77 26.27
N VAL A 86 -3.92 -20.10 27.42
CA VAL A 86 -4.18 -21.49 27.79
C VAL A 86 -5.39 -22.02 27.03
N GLU A 87 -5.53 -23.34 26.96
CA GLU A 87 -6.69 -23.98 26.35
C GLU A 87 -7.99 -23.55 27.04
N VAL A 88 -9.01 -23.23 26.23
CA VAL A 88 -10.37 -22.96 26.72
C VAL A 88 -10.87 -24.17 27.52
N PRO A 89 -11.39 -23.99 28.75
CA PRO A 89 -11.86 -25.08 29.60
C PRO A 89 -13.24 -25.62 29.17
N LEU A 90 -13.31 -26.15 27.95
CA LEU A 90 -14.54 -26.69 27.36
C LEU A 90 -14.90 -28.04 27.97
N ASP A 91 -16.14 -28.18 28.47
CA ASP A 91 -16.71 -29.46 28.91
C ASP A 91 -17.61 -30.01 27.81
N THR A 92 -17.15 -31.04 27.10
CA THR A 92 -17.91 -31.66 26.00
C THR A 92 -19.07 -32.54 26.48
N SER A 93 -19.26 -32.71 27.79
CA SER A 93 -20.32 -33.53 28.37
C SER A 93 -21.60 -32.76 28.72
N VAL A 94 -21.62 -31.45 28.50
CA VAL A 94 -22.71 -30.54 28.85
C VAL A 94 -23.19 -29.75 27.64
N ALA A 95 -24.44 -29.29 27.70
CA ALA A 95 -25.01 -28.44 26.65
C ALA A 95 -24.71 -26.96 26.92
N TYR A 96 -24.55 -26.19 25.85
CA TYR A 96 -24.28 -24.76 25.89
C TYR A 96 -25.39 -23.94 25.22
N SER A 97 -25.59 -22.72 25.69
CA SER A 97 -26.44 -21.69 25.07
C SER A 97 -25.65 -20.39 24.90
N LEU A 98 -26.17 -19.48 24.07
CA LEU A 98 -25.57 -18.17 23.86
C LEU A 98 -25.79 -17.27 25.10
N LYS A 99 -24.74 -16.52 25.47
CA LYS A 99 -24.79 -15.43 26.43
C LYS A 99 -24.12 -14.17 25.87
N ILE A 100 -24.43 -13.04 26.48
CA ILE A 100 -23.70 -11.79 26.24
C ILE A 100 -22.35 -11.87 26.98
N PRO A 101 -21.23 -11.50 26.34
CA PRO A 101 -19.92 -11.45 27.01
C PRO A 101 -19.91 -10.50 28.21
N ASP A 102 -19.15 -10.85 29.25
CA ASP A 102 -19.03 -10.03 30.46
C ASP A 102 -18.17 -8.77 30.22
N TYR A 103 -18.52 -7.63 30.83
CA TYR A 103 -17.78 -6.36 30.63
C TYR A 103 -16.29 -6.48 30.97
N ASN A 104 -15.97 -7.10 32.11
CA ASN A 104 -14.59 -7.30 32.53
C ASN A 104 -13.83 -8.21 31.55
N PHE A 105 -14.50 -9.17 30.93
CA PHE A 105 -13.89 -10.02 29.90
C PHE A 105 -13.51 -9.19 28.68
N LEU A 106 -14.46 -8.44 28.10
CA LEU A 106 -14.21 -7.63 26.91
C LEU A 106 -13.18 -6.51 27.17
N ARG A 107 -13.20 -5.89 28.36
CA ARG A 107 -12.21 -4.89 28.77
C ARG A 107 -10.81 -5.48 28.86
N ASP A 108 -10.68 -6.63 29.53
CA ASP A 108 -9.37 -7.28 29.69
C ASP A 108 -8.87 -7.79 28.34
N TRP A 109 -9.77 -8.24 27.46
CA TRP A 109 -9.44 -8.62 26.08
C TRP A 109 -8.87 -7.44 25.26
N LEU A 110 -9.56 -6.28 25.26
CA LEU A 110 -9.04 -5.04 24.65
C LEU A 110 -7.65 -4.70 25.20
N ARG A 111 -7.46 -4.77 26.53
CA ARG A 111 -6.17 -4.48 27.16
C ARG A 111 -5.08 -5.48 26.74
N THR A 112 -5.36 -6.78 26.71
CA THR A 112 -4.39 -7.80 26.27
C THR A 112 -4.03 -7.67 24.79
N ALA A 113 -5.01 -7.29 23.96
CA ALA A 113 -4.77 -7.01 22.54
C ALA A 113 -3.76 -5.87 22.34
N ARG A 114 -3.79 -4.85 23.20
CA ARG A 114 -2.79 -3.77 23.26
C ARG A 114 -1.37 -4.24 23.52
N GLU A 115 -1.23 -5.19 24.44
CA GLU A 115 0.07 -5.55 25.03
C GLU A 115 0.76 -6.67 24.24
N THR A 116 0.02 -7.33 23.34
CA THR A 116 0.53 -8.37 22.45
C THR A 116 1.40 -7.75 21.34
N PRO A 117 2.68 -8.14 21.20
CA PRO A 117 3.58 -7.60 20.17
C PRO A 117 3.06 -7.80 18.74
N GLU A 118 3.30 -6.82 17.84
CA GLU A 118 2.78 -6.65 16.46
C GLU A 118 3.03 -7.80 15.45
N ARG A 119 3.52 -8.97 15.86
CA ARG A 119 3.75 -10.10 14.95
C ARG A 119 2.76 -11.22 15.23
N GLY A 120 1.75 -11.36 14.37
CA GLY A 120 1.10 -12.65 14.10
C GLY A 120 -0.40 -12.77 14.37
N LEU A 121 -1.11 -11.69 14.70
CA LEU A 121 -2.57 -11.64 14.62
C LEU A 121 -2.93 -10.54 13.63
N PRO A 122 -4.01 -10.67 12.85
CA PRO A 122 -4.51 -9.53 12.12
C PRO A 122 -5.10 -8.53 13.12
N TYR A 123 -4.20 -7.72 13.67
CA TYR A 123 -4.37 -6.78 14.77
C TYR A 123 -5.52 -5.79 14.51
N PHE A 124 -5.83 -5.54 13.24
CA PHE A 124 -6.90 -4.67 12.78
C PHE A 124 -8.32 -5.25 13.01
N TYR A 125 -8.51 -6.56 12.99
CA TYR A 125 -9.86 -7.16 12.97
C TYR A 125 -10.50 -7.30 14.35
N VAL A 126 -9.68 -7.47 15.39
CA VAL A 126 -10.17 -7.67 16.75
C VAL A 126 -10.80 -6.38 17.32
N PHE A 127 -10.31 -5.20 16.95
CA PHE A 127 -10.78 -3.94 17.53
C PHE A 127 -12.17 -3.53 17.06
N ASP A 128 -12.43 -3.56 15.75
CA ASP A 128 -13.75 -3.21 15.21
C ASP A 128 -14.83 -4.16 15.77
N LEU A 129 -14.48 -5.43 15.97
CA LEU A 129 -15.36 -6.41 16.56
C LEU A 129 -15.63 -6.14 18.04
N LEU A 130 -14.60 -5.82 18.82
CA LEU A 130 -14.78 -5.47 20.23
C LEU A 130 -15.56 -4.17 20.39
N ALA A 131 -15.31 -3.16 19.56
CA ALA A 131 -16.08 -1.92 19.55
C ALA A 131 -17.57 -2.20 19.35
N PHE A 132 -17.88 -3.03 18.34
CA PHE A 132 -19.25 -3.48 18.09
C PHE A 132 -19.82 -4.28 19.28
N ASP A 133 -19.04 -5.18 19.89
CA ASP A 133 -19.46 -5.96 21.06
C ASP A 133 -19.75 -5.09 22.29
N PHE A 134 -18.95 -4.05 22.55
CA PHE A 134 -19.21 -3.11 23.63
C PHE A 134 -20.53 -2.35 23.39
N ALA A 135 -20.72 -1.82 22.19
CA ALA A 135 -21.95 -1.10 21.82
C ALA A 135 -23.19 -1.99 21.93
N ARG A 136 -23.11 -3.24 21.45
CA ARG A 136 -24.23 -4.21 21.49
C ARG A 136 -24.49 -4.76 22.89
N SER A 137 -23.45 -5.04 23.67
CA SER A 137 -23.56 -5.73 24.97
C SER A 137 -23.89 -4.77 26.11
N PHE A 138 -23.42 -3.53 26.03
CA PHE A 138 -23.60 -2.51 27.07
C PHE A 138 -24.19 -1.22 26.51
N PRO A 139 -25.35 -1.28 25.84
CA PRO A 139 -25.91 -0.11 25.18
C PRO A 139 -26.32 0.97 26.19
N HIS A 140 -26.60 0.63 27.46
CA HIS A 140 -26.86 1.58 28.55
C HIS A 140 -25.59 2.00 29.34
N GLY A 141 -24.41 1.60 28.87
CA GLY A 141 -23.14 1.76 29.54
C GLY A 141 -22.85 0.70 30.60
N ALA A 142 -21.56 0.45 30.85
CA ALA A 142 -21.08 -0.48 31.88
C ALA A 142 -19.68 -0.07 32.37
N GLY A 143 -19.35 -0.47 33.61
CA GLY A 143 -18.01 -0.34 34.19
C GLY A 143 -17.62 1.03 34.75
N GLN A 144 -16.37 1.12 35.23
CA GLN A 144 -15.71 2.34 35.71
C GLN A 144 -14.49 2.66 34.82
N LEU A 145 -14.14 3.94 34.67
CA LEU A 145 -13.01 4.40 33.85
C LEU A 145 -11.66 4.03 34.50
N GLU A 146 -11.52 4.12 35.82
CA GLU A 146 -10.22 4.12 36.49
C GLU A 146 -9.25 2.96 36.17
N PRO A 147 -9.66 1.71 35.87
CA PRO A 147 -8.72 0.61 35.61
C PRO A 147 -7.99 0.62 34.26
N VAL A 148 -8.40 1.46 33.30
CA VAL A 148 -7.88 1.39 31.90
C VAL A 148 -6.87 2.49 31.57
N PHE A 149 -6.89 3.59 32.31
CA PHE A 149 -6.13 4.81 31.98
C PHE A 149 -4.98 5.14 32.97
N GLU A 150 -4.58 4.20 33.84
CA GLU A 150 -3.32 4.36 34.59
C GLU A 150 -2.15 4.38 33.58
N ALA A 151 -1.58 5.57 33.42
CA ALA A 151 -0.58 5.91 32.40
C ALA A 151 0.48 4.83 32.21
N ALA A 152 0.55 4.27 31.01
CA ALA A 152 1.74 3.56 30.54
C ALA A 152 2.91 4.55 30.60
N GLN A 153 3.77 4.40 31.62
CA GLN A 153 5.02 5.16 31.71
C GLN A 153 5.90 4.81 30.51
N GLY A 154 5.86 5.65 29.47
CA GLY A 154 6.72 5.44 28.30
C GLY A 154 6.39 6.23 27.05
N GLY A 155 5.27 6.95 26.96
CA GLY A 155 4.96 7.72 25.75
C GLY A 155 4.77 6.84 24.50
N MET A 156 4.46 5.55 24.68
CA MET A 156 3.89 4.74 23.61
C MET A 156 2.40 5.06 23.53
N TYR A 157 1.99 5.50 22.35
CA TYR A 157 0.68 6.00 21.96
C TYR A 157 -0.46 5.13 22.52
N LEU A 158 -1.50 5.75 23.09
CA LEU A 158 -2.77 5.09 23.34
C LEU A 158 -3.38 4.79 21.97
N ASP A 159 -3.50 3.51 21.58
CA ASP A 159 -4.27 3.15 20.39
C ASP A 159 -5.74 3.52 20.65
N GLU A 160 -6.24 4.47 19.89
CA GLU A 160 -7.59 5.01 20.01
C GLU A 160 -8.66 3.94 19.78
N ARG A 161 -8.37 2.90 18.97
CA ARG A 161 -9.29 1.77 18.71
C ARG A 161 -9.47 0.88 19.94
N LEU A 162 -8.53 0.92 20.86
CA LEU A 162 -8.60 0.20 22.14
C LEU A 162 -9.29 1.01 23.22
N THR A 163 -8.99 2.31 23.23
CA THR A 163 -9.35 3.23 24.30
C THR A 163 -10.80 3.67 24.16
N TRP A 164 -11.27 3.80 22.92
CA TRP A 164 -12.57 4.39 22.60
C TRP A 164 -13.77 3.55 23.04
N PRO A 165 -13.90 2.23 22.75
CA PRO A 165 -15.09 1.47 23.12
C PRO A 165 -15.38 1.43 24.64
N VAL A 166 -14.31 1.37 25.44
CA VAL A 166 -14.42 1.43 26.91
C VAL A 166 -14.87 2.83 27.35
N LEU A 167 -14.34 3.87 26.72
CA LEU A 167 -14.68 5.25 27.03
C LEU A 167 -16.15 5.54 26.69
N GLU A 168 -16.66 5.06 25.55
CA GLU A 168 -18.07 5.22 25.16
C GLU A 168 -19.02 4.66 26.22
N THR A 169 -18.79 3.40 26.61
CA THR A 169 -19.64 2.71 27.58
C THR A 169 -19.55 3.35 28.97
N ALA A 170 -18.39 3.88 29.36
CA ALA A 170 -18.24 4.57 30.63
C ALA A 170 -18.88 5.97 30.65
N VAL A 171 -18.79 6.74 29.55
CA VAL A 171 -19.49 8.01 29.39
C VAL A 171 -20.99 7.82 29.57
N VAL A 172 -21.58 6.84 28.90
CA VAL A 172 -23.03 6.57 28.97
C VAL A 172 -23.43 6.04 30.34
N ALA A 173 -22.62 5.17 30.95
CA ALA A 173 -22.83 4.72 32.32
C ALA A 173 -22.87 5.91 33.29
N TYR A 174 -21.95 6.86 33.15
CA TYR A 174 -21.90 8.06 33.98
C TYR A 174 -23.13 8.95 33.79
N LEU A 175 -23.55 9.20 32.55
CA LEU A 175 -24.77 9.97 32.25
C LEU A 175 -26.01 9.35 32.89
N ASN A 176 -26.16 8.02 32.76
CA ASN A 176 -27.31 7.28 33.27
C ASN A 176 -27.32 7.17 34.80
N GLN A 177 -26.18 6.85 35.42
CA GLN A 177 -26.06 6.73 36.88
C GLN A 177 -26.33 8.06 37.58
N ASN A 178 -25.85 9.17 37.00
CA ASN A 178 -26.01 10.51 37.57
C ASN A 178 -27.28 11.24 37.08
N ARG A 179 -28.06 10.64 36.16
CA ARG A 179 -29.26 11.22 35.56
C ARG A 179 -29.02 12.61 34.96
N ILE A 180 -27.95 12.75 34.20
CA ILE A 180 -27.57 14.01 33.57
C ILE A 180 -28.48 14.28 32.37
N SER A 181 -29.21 15.40 32.36
CA SER A 181 -29.99 15.81 31.19
C SER A 181 -29.12 16.60 30.21
N LEU A 182 -29.01 16.12 28.98
CA LEU A 182 -28.31 16.81 27.90
C LEU A 182 -29.10 18.02 27.42
N GLN A 183 -28.39 19.04 26.94
CA GLN A 183 -28.97 20.24 26.34
C GLN A 183 -28.21 20.56 25.06
N ASP A 184 -28.93 20.77 23.97
CA ASP A 184 -28.36 21.03 22.66
C ASP A 184 -27.38 22.22 22.66
N GLY A 185 -26.18 22.00 22.12
CA GLY A 185 -25.11 22.99 22.01
C GLY A 185 -24.48 23.43 23.33
N ASN A 186 -24.79 22.79 24.47
CA ASN A 186 -24.24 23.13 25.78
C ASN A 186 -23.22 22.07 26.24
N PRO A 187 -21.91 22.39 26.19
CA PRO A 187 -20.86 21.47 26.63
C PRO A 187 -20.98 21.11 28.11
N ILE A 188 -20.63 19.86 28.44
CA ILE A 188 -20.49 19.38 29.81
C ILE A 188 -19.12 18.74 30.03
N ASP A 189 -18.50 19.03 31.17
CA ASP A 189 -17.26 18.37 31.58
C ASP A 189 -17.60 17.16 32.45
N ILE A 190 -17.23 15.97 31.99
CA ILE A 190 -17.36 14.73 32.76
C ILE A 190 -16.05 13.98 32.70
N LEU A 191 -15.56 13.48 33.84
CA LEU A 191 -14.45 12.52 33.84
C LEU A 191 -13.18 13.02 33.12
N GLU A 192 -12.89 14.33 33.21
CA GLU A 192 -11.78 15.01 32.49
C GLU A 192 -11.93 15.03 30.95
N LEU A 193 -13.14 14.74 30.46
CA LEU A 193 -13.58 14.83 29.06
C LEU A 193 -14.49 16.05 28.88
N THR A 194 -14.36 16.71 27.73
CA THR A 194 -15.36 17.68 27.25
C THR A 194 -16.36 16.93 26.38
N VAL A 195 -17.65 17.00 26.71
CA VAL A 195 -18.72 16.38 25.91
C VAL A 195 -19.62 17.48 25.35
N ASN A 196 -19.72 17.54 24.03
CA ASN A 196 -20.51 18.53 23.28
C ASN A 196 -21.73 17.84 22.66
N PRO A 197 -22.93 17.98 23.26
CA PRO A 197 -24.15 17.37 22.76
C PRO A 197 -24.80 18.18 21.63
N GLN A 198 -25.28 17.47 20.61
CA GLN A 198 -26.16 17.99 19.56
C GLN A 198 -27.40 17.10 19.42
N ALA A 199 -28.58 17.71 19.40
CA ALA A 199 -29.85 16.99 19.25
C ALA A 199 -30.27 16.91 17.78
N THR A 200 -30.73 15.73 17.34
CA THR A 200 -31.18 15.49 15.96
C THR A 200 -32.32 14.46 15.94
N ASP A 201 -33.12 14.42 14.87
CA ASP A 201 -34.17 13.42 14.67
C ASP A 201 -33.74 12.50 13.51
N LEU A 202 -33.24 11.30 13.85
CA LEU A 202 -32.61 10.38 12.89
C LEU A 202 -33.62 9.44 12.21
N ASN A 203 -34.90 9.48 12.58
CA ASN A 203 -35.89 8.55 12.01
C ASN A 203 -37.24 9.21 11.69
N SER A 204 -37.34 10.54 11.84
CA SER A 204 -38.54 11.34 11.64
C SER A 204 -39.73 10.92 12.52
N ASP A 205 -39.47 10.30 13.68
CA ASP A 205 -40.51 9.93 14.64
C ASP A 205 -40.84 11.06 15.64
N GLY A 206 -40.07 12.16 15.60
CA GLY A 206 -40.22 13.32 16.47
C GLY A 206 -39.59 13.16 17.86
N ILE A 207 -38.91 12.04 18.12
CA ILE A 207 -38.02 11.83 19.26
C ILE A 207 -36.62 12.28 18.83
N LEU A 208 -35.91 12.96 19.74
CA LEU A 208 -34.56 13.45 19.46
C LEU A 208 -33.53 12.44 19.96
N GLU A 209 -32.68 12.00 19.06
CA GLU A 209 -31.39 11.39 19.33
C GLU A 209 -30.33 12.46 19.64
N TRP A 210 -29.24 12.02 20.25
CA TRP A 210 -28.11 12.89 20.64
C TRP A 210 -26.83 12.41 19.96
N LEU A 211 -26.14 13.31 19.28
CA LEU A 211 -24.77 13.12 18.80
C LEU A 211 -23.83 13.84 19.74
N LEU A 212 -22.98 13.09 20.45
CA LEU A 212 -22.05 13.63 21.43
C LEU A 212 -20.64 13.68 20.87
N ALA A 213 -20.09 14.86 20.57
CA ALA A 213 -18.66 14.97 20.33
C ALA A 213 -17.90 14.94 21.66
N VAL A 214 -17.00 13.99 21.85
CA VAL A 214 -16.23 13.80 23.08
C VAL A 214 -14.75 14.06 22.82
N GLU A 215 -14.18 15.01 23.55
CA GLU A 215 -12.79 15.41 23.47
C GLU A 215 -12.06 15.15 24.80
N SER A 216 -10.89 14.52 24.74
CA SER A 216 -9.94 14.44 25.85
C SER A 216 -8.59 14.97 25.43
N LYS A 217 -8.07 15.97 26.15
CA LYS A 217 -6.70 16.46 25.95
C LYS A 217 -5.65 15.57 26.60
N ASP A 218 -6.02 14.90 27.69
CA ASP A 218 -5.11 14.01 28.41
C ASP A 218 -4.95 12.65 27.72
N LEU A 219 -6.04 12.14 27.11
CA LEU A 219 -6.01 10.92 26.31
C LEU A 219 -5.73 11.18 24.83
N TYR A 220 -5.69 12.46 24.43
CA TYR A 220 -5.52 12.89 23.04
C TYR A 220 -6.51 12.23 22.07
N ILE A 221 -7.79 12.33 22.37
CA ILE A 221 -8.84 11.70 21.56
C ILE A 221 -9.97 12.68 21.25
N LEU A 222 -10.50 12.62 20.04
CA LEU A 222 -11.73 13.29 19.62
C LEU A 222 -12.63 12.28 18.90
N GLY A 223 -13.82 12.01 19.41
CA GLY A 223 -14.74 11.04 18.81
C GLY A 223 -16.20 11.47 18.93
N ALA A 224 -17.13 10.65 18.43
CA ALA A 224 -18.57 10.92 18.50
C ALA A 224 -19.34 9.71 19.03
N ILE A 225 -20.25 9.94 19.97
CA ILE A 225 -21.11 8.89 20.57
C ILE A 225 -22.57 9.21 20.25
N PRO A 226 -23.23 8.44 19.37
CA PRO A 226 -24.64 8.60 19.07
C PRO A 226 -25.50 7.89 20.12
N LEU A 227 -26.52 8.58 20.65
CA LEU A 227 -27.40 8.08 21.71
C LEU A 227 -28.88 8.26 21.35
N SER A 228 -29.70 7.30 21.75
CA SER A 228 -31.14 7.49 21.91
C SER A 228 -31.48 7.71 23.39
N VAL A 229 -32.64 8.30 23.66
CA VAL A 229 -33.15 8.49 25.02
C VAL A 229 -34.55 7.91 25.15
N ASP A 230 -34.76 7.09 26.18
CA ASP A 230 -36.07 6.50 26.44
C ASP A 230 -37.00 7.44 27.24
N GLN A 231 -38.26 7.05 27.42
CA GLN A 231 -39.26 7.83 28.17
C GLN A 231 -38.88 8.06 29.65
N SER A 232 -37.96 7.27 30.19
CA SER A 232 -37.47 7.39 31.56
C SER A 232 -36.23 8.28 31.68
N GLY A 233 -35.72 8.79 30.55
CA GLY A 233 -34.53 9.64 30.48
C GLY A 233 -33.22 8.83 30.53
N VAL A 234 -33.27 7.54 30.21
CA VAL A 234 -32.09 6.67 30.13
C VAL A 234 -31.53 6.74 28.71
N TYR A 235 -30.24 7.02 28.60
CA TYR A 235 -29.52 7.03 27.35
C TYR A 235 -29.07 5.63 26.94
N THR A 236 -29.10 5.40 25.64
CA THR A 236 -28.70 4.14 25.03
C THR A 236 -27.84 4.44 23.81
N ILE A 237 -26.64 3.88 23.74
CA ILE A 237 -25.75 3.98 22.58
C ILE A 237 -26.47 3.40 21.36
N LEU A 238 -26.52 4.18 20.29
CA LEU A 238 -26.99 3.73 18.99
C LEU A 238 -25.87 2.92 18.31
N PRO A 239 -26.20 1.85 17.58
CA PRO A 239 -25.23 1.12 16.77
C PRO A 239 -24.41 2.07 15.89
N ASN A 240 -23.09 1.98 15.93
CA ASN A 240 -22.23 2.86 15.13
C ASN A 240 -20.85 2.23 14.86
N MET A 241 -20.18 2.73 13.83
CA MET A 241 -18.80 2.40 13.46
C MET A 241 -17.89 3.63 13.43
N ILE A 242 -18.21 4.67 14.21
CA ILE A 242 -17.52 5.96 14.12
C ILE A 242 -16.14 5.83 14.76
N ALA A 243 -15.09 5.99 13.96
CA ALA A 243 -13.73 5.93 14.48
C ALA A 243 -13.33 7.25 15.17
N PRO A 244 -12.68 7.18 16.35
CA PRO A 244 -12.10 8.37 16.98
C PRO A 244 -10.92 8.93 16.17
N ILE A 245 -10.53 10.17 16.46
CA ILE A 245 -9.31 10.82 15.97
C ILE A 245 -8.29 10.82 17.10
N ASN A 246 -7.07 10.38 16.80
CA ASN A 246 -5.92 10.50 17.70
C ASN A 246 -5.29 11.89 17.55
N THR A 247 -5.44 12.73 18.58
CA THR A 247 -4.93 14.10 18.58
C THR A 247 -3.51 14.21 19.15
N SER A 248 -2.86 13.10 19.52
CA SER A 248 -1.51 13.10 20.11
C SER A 248 -0.41 13.25 19.07
N ASN A 249 -0.75 12.99 17.81
CA ASN A 249 0.21 12.86 16.75
C ASN A 249 0.89 14.22 16.49
N THR A 250 2.22 14.24 16.39
CA THR A 250 3.06 15.44 16.18
C THR A 250 2.79 16.21 14.87
N GLY A 251 1.74 15.84 14.14
CA GLY A 251 1.31 16.43 12.88
C GLY A 251 -0.10 17.02 12.88
N VAL A 252 -0.97 16.68 13.83
CA VAL A 252 -2.31 17.30 13.92
C VAL A 252 -2.18 18.59 14.71
N ALA A 253 -2.15 19.74 14.03
CA ALA A 253 -2.13 21.03 14.71
C ALA A 253 -3.50 21.30 15.38
N ASP A 254 -3.52 22.05 16.49
CA ASP A 254 -4.76 22.50 17.16
C ASP A 254 -5.76 23.07 16.13
N GLY A 255 -6.95 22.46 16.03
CA GLY A 255 -8.02 22.84 15.10
C GLY A 255 -8.06 22.09 13.75
N MET A 256 -7.13 21.16 13.52
CA MET A 256 -7.03 20.36 12.29
C MET A 256 -7.67 18.96 12.40
N ALA A 257 -8.34 18.68 13.52
CA ALA A 257 -9.19 17.51 13.76
C ALA A 257 -10.61 17.99 14.07
N GLN A 258 -11.62 17.46 13.39
CA GLN A 258 -13.01 17.90 13.52
C GLN A 258 -13.99 16.74 13.47
N MET A 259 -15.05 16.85 14.27
CA MET A 259 -16.27 16.04 14.20
C MET A 259 -17.43 17.01 14.01
N VAL A 260 -18.18 16.89 12.90
CA VAL A 260 -19.25 17.82 12.52
C VAL A 260 -20.53 17.05 12.22
N PHE A 261 -21.68 17.58 12.67
CA PHE A 261 -23.00 16.92 12.63
C PHE A 261 -24.08 17.77 11.94
N ASP A 262 -23.69 18.63 10.99
CA ASP A 262 -24.57 19.67 10.42
C ASP A 262 -25.01 19.37 8.97
N PHE A 263 -24.62 18.23 8.41
CA PHE A 263 -24.74 17.93 6.99
C PHE A 263 -25.60 16.70 6.72
N ASP A 264 -26.27 16.68 5.57
CA ASP A 264 -26.98 15.53 4.98
C ASP A 264 -26.36 15.30 3.59
N PHE A 265 -25.33 14.46 3.53
CA PHE A 265 -24.59 14.15 2.31
C PHE A 265 -25.33 13.16 1.41
N THR A 266 -26.30 12.42 1.95
CA THR A 266 -27.06 11.42 1.18
C THR A 266 -28.38 11.94 0.60
N GLY A 267 -28.86 13.08 1.11
CA GLY A 267 -30.13 13.69 0.74
C GLY A 267 -31.35 12.94 1.28
N ASP A 268 -31.17 12.08 2.28
CA ASP A 268 -32.25 11.25 2.84
C ASP A 268 -33.02 11.94 3.98
N GLY A 269 -32.62 13.17 4.32
CA GLY A 269 -33.24 14.01 5.34
C GLY A 269 -32.69 13.78 6.75
N PHE A 270 -31.70 12.89 6.91
CA PHE A 270 -31.05 12.63 8.19
C PHE A 270 -29.65 13.25 8.24
N VAL A 271 -29.20 13.54 9.47
CA VAL A 271 -27.85 14.06 9.70
C VAL A 271 -26.83 12.94 9.50
N ASP A 272 -25.81 13.25 8.71
CA ASP A 272 -24.58 12.49 8.54
C ASP A 272 -23.45 13.09 9.40
N ILE A 273 -22.41 12.31 9.64
CA ILE A 273 -21.25 12.72 10.45
C ILE A 273 -20.04 12.89 9.55
N LEU A 274 -19.42 14.06 9.62
CA LEU A 274 -18.15 14.36 8.98
C LEU A 274 -17.03 14.30 10.02
N ARG A 275 -16.04 13.44 9.76
CA ARG A 275 -14.78 13.37 10.51
C ARG A 275 -13.66 13.89 9.62
N VAL A 276 -12.93 14.90 10.06
CA VAL A 276 -11.76 15.44 9.34
C VAL A 276 -10.53 15.29 10.20
N GLU A 277 -9.48 14.71 9.64
CA GLU A 277 -8.18 14.55 10.27
C GLU A 277 -7.08 15.07 9.34
N GLN A 278 -6.26 16.02 9.79
CA GLN A 278 -5.08 16.47 9.04
C GLN A 278 -3.83 16.47 9.92
N GLY A 279 -2.77 15.86 9.41
CA GLY A 279 -1.55 15.48 10.11
C GLY A 279 -0.26 15.75 9.33
N TYR A 280 0.87 15.24 9.83
CA TYR A 280 2.16 15.28 9.14
C TYR A 280 3.02 14.08 9.55
N LEU A 281 3.36 13.21 8.60
CA LEU A 281 4.15 11.99 8.83
C LEU A 281 5.19 11.79 7.72
N GLY A 282 6.16 12.71 7.62
CA GLY A 282 7.10 12.75 6.50
C GLY A 282 6.53 13.36 5.21
N GLY A 283 5.26 13.79 5.27
CA GLY A 283 4.49 14.56 4.29
C GLY A 283 3.12 14.92 4.91
N PRO A 284 2.35 15.85 4.33
CA PRO A 284 0.97 16.11 4.71
C PRO A 284 0.11 14.84 4.59
N VAL A 285 -0.48 14.40 5.69
CA VAL A 285 -1.45 13.29 5.71
C VAL A 285 -2.80 13.89 6.03
N ALA A 286 -3.85 13.55 5.29
CA ALA A 286 -5.18 14.08 5.57
C ALA A 286 -6.26 13.09 5.14
N TYR A 287 -7.30 12.94 5.95
CA TYR A 287 -8.44 12.08 5.66
C TYR A 287 -9.74 12.79 6.01
N ILE A 288 -10.76 12.54 5.19
CA ILE A 288 -12.15 12.83 5.52
C ILE A 288 -12.90 11.50 5.55
N ASP A 289 -13.57 11.20 6.66
CA ASP A 289 -14.54 10.10 6.71
C ASP A 289 -15.95 10.68 6.80
N VAL A 290 -16.84 10.16 5.95
CA VAL A 290 -18.28 10.46 6.00
C VAL A 290 -18.98 9.23 6.58
N TYR A 291 -19.76 9.41 7.63
CA TYR A 291 -20.60 8.35 8.20
C TYR A 291 -22.07 8.69 8.00
N MET A 292 -22.83 7.74 7.45
CA MET A 292 -24.24 7.89 7.18
C MET A 292 -25.12 7.14 8.16
N TRP A 293 -26.31 7.66 8.42
CA TRP A 293 -27.36 6.94 9.14
C TRP A 293 -28.14 6.02 8.20
N ASN A 294 -28.18 4.72 8.49
CA ASN A 294 -28.86 3.75 7.60
C ASN A 294 -30.28 3.36 8.05
N GLY A 295 -30.80 3.98 9.13
CA GLY A 295 -32.07 3.62 9.78
C GLY A 295 -31.91 2.83 11.08
N TYR A 296 -30.74 2.24 11.32
CA TYR A 296 -30.44 1.45 12.53
C TYR A 296 -29.15 1.86 13.22
N GLY A 297 -28.21 2.47 12.48
CA GLY A 297 -26.91 2.88 13.01
C GLY A 297 -26.13 3.79 12.06
N PHE A 298 -25.01 4.32 12.56
CA PHE A 298 -24.05 5.07 11.76
C PHE A 298 -22.96 4.18 11.17
N TYR A 299 -22.76 4.26 9.87
CA TYR A 299 -21.80 3.46 9.12
C TYR A 299 -20.96 4.33 8.22
N ARG A 300 -19.68 3.97 8.03
CA ARG A 300 -18.81 4.72 7.13
C ARG A 300 -19.30 4.57 5.70
N LEU A 301 -19.67 5.69 5.10
CA LEU A 301 -20.06 5.81 3.70
C LEU A 301 -18.83 5.79 2.81
N GLU A 302 -17.84 6.63 3.14
CA GLU A 302 -16.61 6.76 2.37
C GLU A 302 -15.45 7.33 3.22
N THR A 303 -14.22 6.97 2.85
CA THR A 303 -12.99 7.63 3.29
C THR A 303 -12.35 8.30 2.08
N ILE A 304 -12.14 9.61 2.16
CA ILE A 304 -11.43 10.40 1.16
C ILE A 304 -10.00 10.61 1.66
N ASP A 305 -9.01 10.09 0.91
CA ASP A 305 -7.60 10.35 1.15
C ASP A 305 -7.20 11.67 0.49
N MET A 306 -6.78 12.61 1.33
CA MET A 306 -6.34 13.96 0.97
C MET A 306 -4.83 14.13 1.16
N SER A 307 -4.10 13.04 1.37
CA SER A 307 -2.66 13.04 1.61
C SER A 307 -1.92 13.43 0.34
N VAL A 308 -0.95 14.33 0.47
CA VAL A 308 -0.11 14.77 -0.66
C VAL A 308 1.36 14.43 -0.41
N PRO A 309 2.11 13.99 -1.44
CA PRO A 309 3.51 13.62 -1.29
C PRO A 309 4.45 14.82 -1.08
N SER A 310 4.01 16.06 -1.39
CA SER A 310 4.83 17.27 -1.35
C SER A 310 4.58 18.15 -0.12
N PHE A 311 5.49 19.09 0.14
CA PHE A 311 5.31 20.07 1.23
C PHE A 311 4.31 21.15 0.81
N ARG A 312 3.20 21.25 1.56
CA ARG A 312 2.22 22.36 1.68
C ARG A 312 1.83 23.13 0.39
N PRO A 313 0.54 23.44 0.20
CA PRO A 313 -0.52 23.40 1.21
C PRO A 313 -1.10 22.00 1.42
N TYR A 314 -1.77 21.81 2.56
CA TYR A 314 -2.68 20.67 2.70
C TYR A 314 -3.72 20.77 1.60
N ALA A 315 -4.18 19.63 1.09
CA ALA A 315 -5.41 19.65 0.33
C ALA A 315 -6.49 20.33 1.20
N SER A 316 -7.21 21.23 0.56
CA SER A 316 -8.31 21.96 1.20
C SER A 316 -9.62 21.29 0.85
N HIS A 317 -10.64 21.49 1.69
CA HIS A 317 -11.98 21.00 1.40
C HIS A 317 -13.01 22.11 1.63
N GLU A 318 -14.05 22.08 0.82
CA GLU A 318 -15.24 22.91 0.94
C GLU A 318 -16.47 22.00 0.95
N ILE A 319 -17.51 22.41 1.67
CA ILE A 319 -18.79 21.68 1.74
C ILE A 319 -19.87 22.58 1.16
N GLY A 320 -20.63 22.05 0.20
CA GLY A 320 -21.68 22.77 -0.49
C GLY A 320 -22.28 21.94 -1.61
N ASP A 321 -23.42 22.38 -2.16
CA ASP A 321 -24.02 21.76 -3.34
C ASP A 321 -23.22 22.20 -4.58
N PHE A 322 -22.30 21.36 -5.05
CA PHE A 322 -21.43 21.62 -6.19
C PHE A 322 -21.92 20.94 -7.47
N THR A 323 -22.84 19.99 -7.34
CA THR A 323 -23.48 19.27 -8.46
C THR A 323 -24.83 19.85 -8.87
N ASP A 324 -25.32 20.89 -8.17
CA ASP A 324 -26.63 21.51 -8.35
C ASP A 324 -27.80 20.51 -8.22
N ASP A 325 -27.62 19.45 -7.42
CA ASP A 325 -28.59 18.38 -7.24
C ASP A 325 -29.44 18.52 -5.96
N GLY A 326 -29.13 19.55 -5.15
CA GLY A 326 -29.82 19.89 -3.91
C GLY A 326 -29.31 19.15 -2.67
N VAL A 327 -28.29 18.30 -2.80
CA VAL A 327 -27.59 17.61 -1.70
C VAL A 327 -26.22 18.26 -1.50
N VAL A 328 -25.68 18.23 -0.28
CA VAL A 328 -24.34 18.76 -0.06
C VAL A 328 -23.27 17.77 -0.52
N ASP A 329 -22.25 18.29 -1.18
CA ASP A 329 -21.08 17.58 -1.68
C ASP A 329 -19.83 18.01 -0.91
N ILE A 330 -18.76 17.22 -1.02
CA ILE A 330 -17.42 17.61 -0.57
C ILE A 330 -16.56 17.89 -1.79
N LYS A 331 -16.10 19.14 -1.91
CA LYS A 331 -15.11 19.52 -2.91
C LYS A 331 -13.74 19.51 -2.25
N VAL A 332 -12.86 18.63 -2.71
CA VAL A 332 -11.45 18.60 -2.33
C VAL A 332 -10.65 19.34 -3.38
N THR A 333 -9.77 20.24 -2.95
CA THR A 333 -8.81 20.92 -3.82
C THR A 333 -7.40 20.57 -3.39
N THR A 334 -6.72 19.79 -4.23
CA THR A 334 -5.35 19.34 -4.07
C THR A 334 -4.43 20.22 -4.90
N SER A 335 -3.68 21.09 -4.24
CA SER A 335 -2.68 21.92 -4.93
C SER A 335 -1.40 21.14 -5.18
N HIS A 336 -1.03 21.04 -6.44
CA HIS A 336 0.23 20.48 -6.88
C HIS A 336 1.20 21.61 -7.14
N GLU A 337 2.28 21.68 -6.37
CA GLU A 337 3.43 22.54 -6.65
C GLU A 337 4.64 21.64 -6.83
N VAL A 338 5.04 21.45 -8.08
CA VAL A 338 6.22 20.66 -8.44
C VAL A 338 7.32 21.57 -8.96
N ASN A 339 8.44 20.98 -9.30
CA ASN A 339 9.63 21.70 -9.71
C ASN A 339 9.40 22.57 -10.96
N PHE A 340 10.33 23.50 -11.22
CA PHE A 340 10.26 24.46 -12.34
C PHE A 340 9.08 25.44 -12.30
N ASN A 341 8.47 25.63 -11.12
CA ASN A 341 7.26 26.43 -10.90
C ASN A 341 6.05 25.90 -11.69
N CYS A 342 6.03 24.61 -12.03
CA CYS A 342 4.84 23.97 -12.54
C CYS A 342 3.89 23.75 -11.37
N ALA A 343 2.74 24.42 -11.41
CA ALA A 343 1.74 24.31 -10.37
C ALA A 343 0.34 24.29 -10.97
N TRP A 344 -0.54 23.52 -10.35
CA TRP A 344 -1.96 23.44 -10.70
C TRP A 344 -2.78 22.96 -9.51
N ASP A 345 -4.07 23.23 -9.55
CA ASP A 345 -5.01 22.70 -8.57
C ASP A 345 -5.81 21.57 -9.23
N GLU A 346 -5.83 20.42 -8.58
CA GLU A 346 -6.75 19.34 -8.86
C GLU A 346 -7.96 19.46 -7.93
N VAL A 347 -9.15 19.30 -8.49
CA VAL A 347 -10.43 19.54 -7.82
C VAL A 347 -11.32 18.33 -8.05
N ASP A 348 -11.57 17.62 -6.97
CA ASP A 348 -12.45 16.46 -6.91
C ASP A 348 -13.73 16.83 -6.19
N ILE A 349 -14.87 16.48 -6.77
CA ILE A 349 -16.17 16.59 -6.12
C ILE A 349 -16.66 15.19 -5.77
N TYR A 350 -16.90 14.98 -4.47
CA TYR A 350 -17.47 13.76 -3.90
C TYR A 350 -18.93 14.03 -3.56
N SER A 351 -19.82 13.28 -4.21
CA SER A 351 -21.27 13.37 -4.02
C SER A 351 -21.83 11.99 -3.69
N TRP A 352 -22.85 11.94 -2.84
CA TRP A 352 -23.50 10.70 -2.43
C TRP A 352 -25.03 10.77 -2.51
N ASN A 353 -25.58 11.57 -3.42
CA ASN A 353 -27.02 11.65 -3.60
C ASN A 353 -27.65 10.26 -3.80
N GLY A 354 -28.55 9.88 -2.88
CA GLY A 354 -29.16 8.55 -2.86
C GLY A 354 -28.20 7.42 -2.49
N ARG A 355 -27.12 7.72 -1.74
CA ARG A 355 -26.12 6.79 -1.18
C ARG A 355 -25.20 6.12 -2.20
N THR A 356 -25.16 6.63 -3.44
CA THR A 356 -24.25 6.13 -4.47
C THR A 356 -23.07 7.08 -4.62
N PRO A 357 -21.84 6.67 -4.25
CA PRO A 357 -20.66 7.52 -4.44
C PRO A 357 -20.50 7.91 -5.91
N GLN A 358 -20.41 9.21 -6.15
CA GLN A 358 -20.03 9.79 -7.43
C GLN A 358 -18.78 10.64 -7.20
N HIS A 359 -17.72 10.33 -7.93
CA HIS A 359 -16.48 11.09 -7.92
C HIS A 359 -16.37 11.80 -9.26
N LEU A 360 -16.47 13.12 -9.21
CA LEU A 360 -16.40 13.98 -10.38
C LEU A 360 -15.09 14.75 -10.35
N LEU A 361 -14.13 14.31 -11.14
CA LEU A 361 -12.93 15.09 -11.44
C LEU A 361 -13.32 16.24 -12.39
N MET A 362 -13.11 17.48 -11.98
CA MET A 362 -13.47 18.63 -12.82
C MET A 362 -12.59 18.71 -14.07
N GLU A 363 -13.09 19.22 -15.20
CA GLU A 363 -12.25 19.36 -16.42
C GLU A 363 -11.07 20.34 -16.22
N GLU A 364 -11.19 21.25 -15.26
CA GLU A 364 -10.20 22.29 -14.91
C GLU A 364 -9.01 21.75 -14.11
N THR A 365 -8.97 20.44 -13.83
CA THR A 365 -7.90 19.77 -13.07
C THR A 365 -6.74 19.27 -13.92
N GLN A 366 -6.88 19.35 -15.25
CA GLN A 366 -5.79 18.94 -16.14
C GLN A 366 -4.59 19.84 -15.92
N MET A 367 -3.45 19.20 -15.64
CA MET A 367 -2.17 19.88 -15.51
C MET A 367 -1.94 20.82 -16.71
N PRO A 368 -1.59 22.10 -16.47
CA PRO A 368 -1.49 23.10 -17.51
C PRO A 368 -0.43 22.78 -18.57
N ASP A 369 -0.74 23.02 -19.85
CA ASP A 369 0.25 23.02 -20.94
C ASP A 369 1.03 24.35 -20.95
N THR A 370 1.71 24.65 -19.84
CA THR A 370 2.55 25.84 -19.67
C THR A 370 4.02 25.54 -19.99
N PRO A 371 4.83 26.55 -20.35
CA PRO A 371 6.26 26.34 -20.55
C PRO A 371 6.97 25.79 -19.30
N GLU A 372 6.52 26.16 -18.09
CA GLU A 372 7.04 25.66 -16.81
C GLU A 372 6.80 24.15 -16.64
N CYS A 373 5.58 23.67 -16.90
CA CYS A 373 5.26 22.25 -16.83
C CYS A 373 5.95 21.44 -17.93
N ALA A 374 6.07 21.99 -19.14
CA ALA A 374 6.84 21.35 -20.20
C ALA A 374 8.35 21.21 -19.85
N MET A 375 8.94 22.23 -19.21
CA MET A 375 10.31 22.16 -18.66
C MET A 375 10.43 21.07 -17.58
N PHE A 376 9.50 21.06 -16.63
CA PHE A 376 9.43 20.05 -15.57
C PHE A 376 9.45 18.62 -16.14
N HIS A 377 8.54 18.29 -17.06
CA HIS A 377 8.46 16.94 -17.61
C HIS A 377 9.71 16.51 -18.37
N ALA A 378 10.28 17.42 -19.16
CA ALA A 378 11.43 17.08 -19.98
C ALA A 378 12.73 16.90 -19.17
N ILE A 379 12.84 17.54 -18.00
CA ILE A 379 14.05 17.55 -17.16
C ILE A 379 13.92 16.58 -15.98
N THR A 380 12.71 16.29 -15.51
CA THR A 380 12.44 15.37 -14.38
C THR A 380 11.67 14.10 -14.83
N PRO A 381 12.22 13.30 -15.76
CA PRO A 381 11.48 12.18 -16.37
C PRO A 381 11.18 11.02 -15.40
N ARG A 382 11.73 11.03 -14.19
CA ARG A 382 11.49 10.01 -13.14
C ARG A 382 10.38 10.40 -12.17
N ASN A 383 9.82 11.59 -12.32
CA ASN A 383 8.68 12.00 -11.51
C ASN A 383 7.42 11.30 -12.02
N TYR A 384 6.55 10.88 -11.10
CA TYR A 384 5.31 10.15 -11.43
C TYR A 384 4.42 10.93 -12.41
N TYR A 385 4.32 12.26 -12.28
CA TYR A 385 3.53 13.09 -13.22
C TYR A 385 4.12 13.16 -14.64
N SER A 386 5.42 12.89 -14.81
CA SER A 386 6.12 13.03 -16.08
C SER A 386 6.01 11.81 -16.98
N GLU A 387 5.77 10.62 -16.42
CA GLU A 387 5.75 9.37 -17.19
C GLU A 387 4.62 9.35 -18.21
N ALA A 388 3.40 9.70 -17.80
CA ALA A 388 2.23 9.76 -18.69
C ALA A 388 2.42 10.78 -19.83
N VAL A 389 2.97 11.95 -19.53
CA VAL A 389 3.22 12.99 -20.55
C VAL A 389 4.30 12.55 -21.55
N LEU A 390 5.37 11.91 -21.06
CA LEU A 390 6.47 11.45 -21.90
C LEU A 390 6.12 10.22 -22.77
N ALA A 391 5.02 9.53 -22.47
CA ALA A 391 4.46 8.49 -23.32
C ALA A 391 3.84 9.07 -24.61
N GLU A 392 3.35 10.32 -24.57
CA GLU A 392 2.68 10.98 -25.68
C GLU A 392 3.54 12.04 -26.38
N LYS A 393 4.29 12.83 -25.61
CA LYS A 393 5.13 13.94 -26.10
C LYS A 393 6.60 13.62 -25.86
N SER A 394 7.44 13.89 -26.85
CA SER A 394 8.89 13.71 -26.69
C SER A 394 9.54 14.88 -25.94
N ARG A 395 10.67 14.62 -25.26
CA ARG A 395 11.46 15.65 -24.56
C ARG A 395 11.82 16.85 -25.44
N VAL A 396 12.12 16.61 -26.72
CA VAL A 396 12.42 17.67 -27.69
C VAL A 396 11.21 18.56 -27.92
N GLU A 397 10.01 17.98 -28.13
CA GLU A 397 8.78 18.75 -28.36
C GLU A 397 8.41 19.60 -27.15
N LEU A 398 8.55 19.05 -25.94
CA LEU A 398 8.29 19.76 -24.69
C LEU A 398 9.27 20.94 -24.51
N LEU A 399 10.57 20.71 -24.70
CA LEU A 399 11.60 21.75 -24.55
C LEU A 399 11.53 22.82 -25.65
N GLU A 400 11.26 22.44 -26.90
CA GLU A 400 11.03 23.38 -28.00
C GLU A 400 9.80 24.26 -27.73
N SER A 401 8.70 23.66 -27.26
CA SER A 401 7.48 24.39 -26.89
C SER A 401 7.73 25.38 -25.75
N ALA A 402 8.44 24.94 -24.70
CA ALA A 402 8.74 25.77 -23.55
C ALA A 402 9.67 26.93 -23.90
N LEU A 403 10.81 26.64 -24.51
CA LEU A 403 11.84 27.64 -24.85
C LEU A 403 11.40 28.56 -26.01
N GLY A 404 10.40 28.16 -26.80
CA GLY A 404 9.75 29.03 -27.77
C GLY A 404 8.88 30.12 -27.15
N GLN A 405 8.43 29.94 -25.90
CA GLN A 405 7.57 30.87 -25.17
C GLN A 405 8.33 31.66 -24.09
N LEU A 406 9.35 31.05 -23.48
CA LEU A 406 10.17 31.67 -22.45
C LEU A 406 11.21 32.65 -23.02
N THR A 407 11.37 33.78 -22.36
CA THR A 407 12.32 34.85 -22.68
C THR A 407 13.06 35.31 -21.42
N LEU A 408 14.12 36.12 -21.55
CA LEU A 408 14.79 36.73 -20.38
C LEU A 408 13.88 37.62 -19.52
N GLU A 409 12.73 38.05 -20.06
CA GLU A 409 11.75 38.87 -19.33
C GLU A 409 10.68 38.04 -18.63
N THR A 410 10.45 36.80 -19.09
CA THR A 410 9.36 35.93 -18.60
C THR A 410 9.87 34.73 -17.80
N ALA A 411 11.09 34.25 -18.07
CA ALA A 411 11.71 33.19 -17.30
C ALA A 411 12.17 33.68 -15.91
N PRO A 412 12.20 32.81 -14.89
CA PRO A 412 12.65 33.18 -13.54
C PRO A 412 14.07 33.75 -13.50
N SER A 413 14.96 33.24 -14.36
CA SER A 413 16.34 33.72 -14.48
C SER A 413 16.96 33.34 -15.83
N ALA A 414 18.09 33.94 -16.16
CA ALA A 414 18.91 33.50 -17.29
C ALA A 414 19.51 32.09 -17.06
N ASP A 415 19.75 31.70 -15.81
CA ASP A 415 20.24 30.37 -15.45
C ASP A 415 19.16 29.29 -15.67
N TYR A 416 17.89 29.61 -15.45
CA TYR A 416 16.73 28.77 -15.80
C TYR A 416 16.68 28.46 -17.31
N LEU A 417 16.83 29.50 -18.14
CA LEU A 417 16.89 29.34 -19.60
C LEU A 417 18.13 28.54 -20.02
N ALA A 418 19.28 28.78 -19.39
CA ALA A 418 20.50 28.04 -19.67
C ALA A 418 20.33 26.54 -19.41
N LEU A 419 19.65 26.15 -18.32
CA LEU A 419 19.33 24.76 -18.04
C LEU A 419 18.43 24.14 -19.12
N GLY A 420 17.37 24.84 -19.53
CA GLY A 420 16.50 24.40 -20.62
C GLY A 420 17.24 24.22 -21.95
N TYR A 421 18.04 25.20 -22.36
CA TYR A 421 18.83 25.11 -23.59
C TYR A 421 19.88 23.99 -23.54
N LEU A 422 20.51 23.76 -22.38
CA LEU A 422 21.43 22.64 -22.21
C LEU A 422 20.71 21.30 -22.41
N HIS A 423 19.57 21.11 -21.76
CA HIS A 423 18.76 19.89 -21.91
C HIS A 423 18.25 19.69 -23.34
N LEU A 424 17.83 20.77 -24.03
CA LEU A 424 17.38 20.69 -25.42
C LEU A 424 18.56 20.33 -26.35
N ALA A 425 19.74 20.92 -26.14
CA ALA A 425 20.94 20.56 -26.87
C ALA A 425 21.29 19.08 -26.67
N MET A 426 21.20 18.56 -25.43
CA MET A 426 21.41 17.14 -25.16
C MET A 426 20.35 16.26 -25.83
N ALA A 427 19.08 16.66 -25.80
CA ALA A 427 18.00 15.93 -26.46
C ALA A 427 18.17 15.86 -28.00
N TYR A 428 18.72 16.90 -28.63
CA TYR A 428 19.12 16.82 -30.04
C TYR A 428 20.34 15.91 -30.26
N LEU A 429 21.33 15.93 -29.36
CA LEU A 429 22.47 15.00 -29.43
C LEU A 429 22.02 13.54 -29.28
N GLU A 430 21.01 13.25 -28.45
CA GLU A 430 20.39 11.92 -28.34
C GLU A 430 19.85 11.44 -29.69
N ARG A 431 19.33 12.36 -30.52
CA ARG A 431 18.82 12.09 -31.88
C ARG A 431 19.88 12.21 -32.97
N ASN A 432 21.15 12.40 -32.61
CA ASN A 432 22.27 12.64 -33.52
C ASN A 432 22.11 13.91 -34.40
N GLU A 433 21.31 14.89 -33.95
CA GLU A 433 21.05 16.16 -34.63
C GLU A 433 22.08 17.23 -34.22
N VAL A 434 23.37 16.96 -34.48
CA VAL A 434 24.52 17.76 -33.99
C VAL A 434 24.41 19.25 -34.35
N SER A 435 23.93 19.59 -35.55
CA SER A 435 23.77 20.99 -35.95
C SER A 435 22.70 21.72 -35.15
N LYS A 436 21.59 21.05 -34.81
CA LYS A 436 20.55 21.67 -33.97
C LYS A 436 21.05 21.80 -32.53
N ALA A 437 21.71 20.77 -32.00
CA ALA A 437 22.33 20.82 -30.68
C ALA A 437 23.29 22.02 -30.55
N GLN A 438 24.14 22.24 -31.56
CA GLN A 438 25.03 23.40 -31.58
C GLN A 438 24.28 24.72 -31.66
N GLN A 439 23.25 24.84 -32.51
CA GLN A 439 22.44 26.07 -32.62
C GLN A 439 21.75 26.41 -31.30
N THR A 440 21.20 25.41 -30.61
CA THR A 440 20.60 25.57 -29.28
C THR A 440 21.65 25.96 -28.24
N PHE A 441 22.82 25.34 -28.27
CA PHE A 441 23.90 25.72 -27.38
C PHE A 441 24.39 27.15 -27.64
N ASP A 442 24.41 27.61 -28.89
CA ASP A 442 24.74 28.99 -29.21
C ASP A 442 23.72 29.96 -28.59
N GLN A 443 22.45 29.57 -28.42
CA GLN A 443 21.46 30.37 -27.68
C GLN A 443 21.84 30.48 -26.19
N LEU A 444 22.25 29.37 -25.55
CA LEU A 444 22.80 29.37 -24.20
C LEU A 444 24.05 30.25 -24.09
N TYR A 445 24.96 30.13 -25.06
CA TYR A 445 26.22 30.88 -25.10
C TYR A 445 26.01 32.39 -25.23
N ASN A 446 24.88 32.81 -25.80
CA ASN A 446 24.52 34.23 -25.93
C ASN A 446 23.76 34.80 -24.72
N LEU A 447 23.46 33.98 -23.70
CA LEU A 447 22.85 34.48 -22.45
C LEU A 447 23.83 35.38 -21.68
N PRO A 448 23.33 36.30 -20.83
CA PRO A 448 24.18 37.23 -20.07
C PRO A 448 25.19 36.53 -19.16
N ASP A 449 26.42 37.05 -19.09
CA ASP A 449 27.48 36.51 -18.23
C ASP A 449 27.23 36.74 -16.72
N THR A 450 26.18 37.49 -16.36
CA THR A 450 25.73 37.59 -14.96
C THR A 450 25.04 36.33 -14.46
N ALA A 451 24.71 35.40 -15.36
CA ALA A 451 24.09 34.12 -15.08
C ALA A 451 25.18 33.09 -14.76
N SER A 452 25.29 32.74 -13.48
CA SER A 452 26.39 31.92 -12.93
C SER A 452 26.49 30.52 -13.55
N PHE A 453 25.36 29.87 -13.82
CA PHE A 453 25.33 28.56 -14.47
C PHE A 453 25.69 28.69 -15.95
N SER A 454 25.14 29.68 -16.65
CA SER A 454 25.53 29.96 -18.05
C SER A 454 27.05 30.18 -18.17
N GLN A 455 27.64 30.96 -17.26
CA GLN A 455 29.07 31.22 -17.23
C GLN A 455 29.88 29.92 -17.00
N LEU A 456 29.50 29.10 -16.01
CA LEU A 456 30.14 27.81 -15.77
C LEU A 456 30.10 26.91 -17.02
N VAL A 457 28.95 26.81 -17.67
CA VAL A 457 28.79 26.01 -18.91
C VAL A 457 29.69 26.52 -20.02
N LYS A 458 29.82 27.84 -20.20
CA LYS A 458 30.72 28.46 -21.19
C LYS A 458 32.19 28.18 -20.91
N GLU A 459 32.59 28.27 -19.65
CA GLU A 459 33.95 27.98 -19.19
C GLU A 459 34.30 26.50 -19.46
N LEU A 460 33.43 25.58 -19.05
CA LEU A 460 33.58 24.15 -19.32
C LEU A 460 33.64 23.85 -20.83
N TYR A 461 32.82 24.54 -21.64
CA TYR A 461 32.84 24.39 -23.09
C TYR A 461 34.16 24.84 -23.71
N ALA A 462 34.72 25.95 -23.24
CA ALA A 462 36.02 26.45 -23.68
C ALA A 462 37.18 25.54 -23.23
N GLU A 463 37.12 25.00 -22.01
CA GLU A 463 38.13 24.07 -21.47
C GLU A 463 38.15 22.72 -22.19
N ASN A 464 37.02 22.31 -22.77
CA ASN A 464 36.86 21.03 -23.46
C ASN A 464 36.83 21.18 -24.99
N ASP A 465 37.56 22.16 -25.54
CA ASP A 465 37.72 22.40 -26.99
C ASP A 465 36.40 22.48 -27.77
N GLY A 466 35.33 22.96 -27.14
CA GLY A 466 34.00 23.07 -27.74
C GLY A 466 33.22 21.75 -27.84
N ASN A 467 33.53 20.75 -27.00
CA ASN A 467 32.80 19.48 -26.98
C ASN A 467 31.63 19.51 -25.97
N LEU A 468 30.40 19.63 -26.49
CA LEU A 468 29.16 19.62 -25.69
C LEU A 468 28.99 18.36 -24.82
N LEU A 469 29.43 17.20 -25.32
CA LEU A 469 29.30 15.95 -24.59
C LEU A 469 30.20 15.94 -23.36
N SER A 470 31.42 16.47 -23.50
CA SER A 470 32.38 16.61 -22.40
C SER A 470 31.91 17.61 -21.34
N VAL A 471 31.22 18.68 -21.76
CA VAL A 471 30.55 19.61 -20.82
C VAL A 471 29.50 18.87 -19.99
N CYS A 472 28.61 18.11 -20.65
CA CYS A 472 27.57 17.34 -19.97
C CYS A 472 28.16 16.31 -18.99
N GLN A 473 29.21 15.60 -19.42
CA GLN A 473 29.95 14.67 -18.57
C GLN A 473 30.51 15.36 -17.32
N ARG A 474 31.11 16.53 -17.47
CA ARG A 474 31.72 17.25 -16.36
C ARG A 474 30.69 17.73 -15.35
N LEU A 475 29.56 18.24 -15.82
CA LEU A 475 28.43 18.62 -14.99
C LEU A 475 27.82 17.43 -14.24
N TYR A 476 27.75 16.27 -14.90
CA TYR A 476 27.24 15.03 -14.28
C TYR A 476 28.20 14.44 -13.23
N THR A 477 29.52 14.46 -13.49
CA THR A 477 30.53 13.83 -12.61
C THR A 477 31.00 14.70 -11.47
N ALA A 478 30.78 16.01 -11.53
CA ALA A 478 31.13 16.97 -10.49
C ALA A 478 29.97 17.95 -10.23
N PRO A 479 28.80 17.43 -9.81
CA PRO A 479 27.57 18.22 -9.64
C PRO A 479 27.69 19.29 -8.55
N GLU A 480 28.62 19.16 -7.60
CA GLU A 480 28.84 20.17 -6.56
C GLU A 480 29.24 21.56 -7.12
N GLN A 481 29.79 21.61 -8.34
CA GLN A 481 30.13 22.87 -9.00
C GLN A 481 28.90 23.72 -9.35
N VAL A 482 27.71 23.12 -9.45
CA VAL A 482 26.47 23.83 -9.77
C VAL A 482 25.67 24.27 -8.55
N GLU A 483 25.99 23.79 -7.35
CA GLU A 483 25.24 24.11 -6.13
C GLU A 483 25.20 25.61 -5.83
N ALA A 484 26.28 26.33 -6.14
CA ALA A 484 26.40 27.78 -5.93
C ALA A 484 25.88 28.62 -7.12
N THR A 485 25.19 28.01 -8.08
CA THR A 485 24.66 28.68 -9.27
C THR A 485 23.16 28.93 -9.18
N GLY A 486 22.60 29.73 -10.08
CA GLY A 486 21.18 30.08 -10.10
C GLY A 486 20.21 28.95 -10.48
N ILE A 487 20.64 27.69 -10.48
CA ILE A 487 19.80 26.52 -10.75
C ILE A 487 19.64 25.57 -9.56
N SER A 488 20.20 25.90 -8.39
CA SER A 488 20.17 25.06 -7.19
C SER A 488 18.79 24.49 -6.88
N ASP A 489 17.76 25.33 -6.99
CA ASP A 489 16.39 25.00 -6.59
C ASP A 489 15.77 23.89 -7.46
N TYR A 490 16.31 23.69 -8.67
CA TYR A 490 15.77 22.76 -9.67
C TYR A 490 16.45 21.38 -9.70
N ILE A 491 17.59 21.21 -9.02
CA ILE A 491 18.50 20.07 -9.23
C ILE A 491 18.64 19.12 -8.04
N TYR A 492 17.97 19.38 -6.93
CA TYR A 492 17.95 18.48 -5.77
C TYR A 492 17.02 17.28 -6.00
N GLU A 493 17.34 16.13 -5.40
CA GLU A 493 16.53 14.91 -5.48
C GLU A 493 15.09 15.16 -5.04
N GLY A 494 14.88 15.94 -3.97
CA GLY A 494 13.53 16.28 -3.51
C GLY A 494 12.74 17.10 -4.53
N SER A 495 13.37 18.09 -5.16
CA SER A 495 12.74 18.86 -6.24
C SER A 495 12.45 17.97 -7.45
N VAL A 496 13.34 17.06 -7.83
CA VAL A 496 13.17 16.21 -9.02
C VAL A 496 12.10 15.14 -8.83
N THR A 497 12.09 14.50 -7.67
CA THR A 497 11.20 13.36 -7.37
C THR A 497 9.87 13.77 -6.73
N GLY A 498 9.80 14.98 -6.18
CA GLY A 498 8.68 15.40 -5.32
C GLY A 498 8.77 14.85 -3.89
N PHE A 499 9.81 14.07 -3.56
CA PHE A 499 9.98 13.45 -2.23
C PHE A 499 10.87 14.30 -1.31
N PHE A 500 10.29 14.85 -0.24
CA PHE A 500 10.99 15.77 0.68
C PHE A 500 11.45 15.13 1.99
N GLY A 501 11.85 13.85 1.97
CA GLY A 501 12.38 13.12 3.12
C GLY A 501 13.90 13.16 3.26
N ALA A 502 14.45 12.23 4.04
CA ALA A 502 15.90 12.05 4.14
C ALA A 502 16.50 11.73 2.75
N GLY A 503 17.57 12.43 2.37
CA GLY A 503 18.17 12.35 1.03
C GLY A 503 17.65 13.39 0.02
N SER A 504 16.56 14.11 0.32
CA SER A 504 15.99 15.13 -0.58
C SER A 504 16.94 16.28 -0.92
N ALA A 505 17.85 16.63 -0.01
CA ALA A 505 18.86 17.68 -0.20
C ALA A 505 20.10 17.21 -0.98
N LEU A 506 20.14 15.96 -1.47
CA LEU A 506 21.20 15.49 -2.35
C LEU A 506 21.01 16.06 -3.75
N LEU A 507 22.11 16.39 -4.42
CA LEU A 507 22.08 16.81 -5.82
C LEU A 507 21.73 15.61 -6.72
N ASN A 508 20.88 15.84 -7.71
CA ASN A 508 20.56 14.90 -8.77
C ASN A 508 21.34 15.29 -10.05
N PRO A 509 22.42 14.56 -10.40
CA PRO A 509 23.26 14.90 -11.55
C PRO A 509 22.53 14.82 -12.90
N VAL A 510 21.49 13.98 -12.99
CA VAL A 510 20.71 13.77 -14.22
C VAL A 510 19.84 14.99 -14.53
N ALA A 511 19.36 15.70 -13.50
CA ALA A 511 18.60 16.94 -13.64
C ALA A 511 19.46 18.15 -14.02
N ILE A 512 20.79 18.07 -13.87
CA ILE A 512 21.74 19.07 -14.38
C ILE A 512 22.10 18.75 -15.84
N CYS A 513 22.47 17.50 -16.12
CA CYS A 513 22.71 17.03 -17.47
C CYS A 513 22.45 15.51 -17.58
N PRO A 514 21.64 15.06 -18.56
CA PRO A 514 21.22 13.65 -18.68
C PRO A 514 22.30 12.77 -19.34
N TYR A 515 23.53 12.85 -18.85
CA TYR A 515 24.70 12.28 -19.51
C TYR A 515 24.63 10.74 -19.71
N PRO A 516 24.28 9.91 -18.69
CA PRO A 516 24.18 8.47 -18.89
C PRO A 516 23.12 8.09 -19.94
N GLN A 517 21.96 8.75 -19.89
CA GLN A 517 20.86 8.51 -20.83
C GLN A 517 21.28 8.84 -22.27
N LEU A 518 22.00 9.96 -22.44
CA LEU A 518 22.56 10.38 -23.72
C LEU A 518 23.55 9.36 -24.28
N ILE A 519 24.50 8.88 -23.47
CA ILE A 519 25.47 7.89 -23.93
C ILE A 519 24.80 6.55 -24.23
N THR A 520 23.89 6.07 -23.37
CA THR A 520 23.10 4.85 -23.59
C THR A 520 22.37 4.89 -24.93
N ARG A 521 21.62 5.98 -25.22
CA ARG A 521 20.89 6.12 -26.49
C ARG A 521 21.82 6.16 -27.70
N ARG A 522 22.96 6.85 -27.61
CA ARG A 522 23.94 6.92 -28.70
C ARG A 522 24.62 5.58 -28.96
N LEU A 523 24.92 4.82 -27.91
CA LEU A 523 25.42 3.46 -28.02
C LEU A 523 24.37 2.56 -28.68
N MET A 524 23.11 2.57 -28.22
CA MET A 524 22.00 1.80 -28.82
C MET A 524 21.77 2.12 -30.31
N ALA A 525 22.04 3.36 -30.74
CA ALA A 525 21.92 3.78 -32.13
C ALA A 525 23.06 3.27 -33.04
N LEU A 526 24.14 2.70 -32.49
CA LEU A 526 25.24 2.16 -33.29
C LEU A 526 24.76 1.02 -34.19
N SER A 527 25.25 1.02 -35.42
CA SER A 527 25.02 -0.05 -36.39
C SER A 527 26.37 -0.45 -36.94
N LEU A 528 26.92 -1.54 -36.43
CA LEU A 528 28.26 -2.01 -36.82
C LEU A 528 28.11 -3.12 -37.87
N PRO A 529 28.96 -3.17 -38.91
CA PRO A 529 28.87 -4.21 -39.92
C PRO A 529 29.30 -5.57 -39.34
N ALA A 530 28.46 -6.61 -39.47
CA ALA A 530 28.75 -7.93 -38.90
C ALA A 530 29.95 -8.64 -39.54
N ASN A 531 30.33 -8.23 -40.76
CA ASN A 531 31.53 -8.74 -41.44
C ASN A 531 32.85 -8.14 -40.92
N GLN A 532 32.81 -7.28 -39.89
CA GLN A 532 33.99 -6.74 -39.22
C GLN A 532 33.93 -6.99 -37.73
N HIS A 533 35.11 -7.19 -37.15
CA HIS A 533 35.24 -7.34 -35.70
C HIS A 533 34.77 -6.04 -34.99
N PRO A 534 33.89 -6.10 -33.97
CA PRO A 534 33.29 -4.92 -33.35
C PRO A 534 34.33 -3.89 -32.86
N ALA A 535 35.42 -4.34 -32.24
CA ALA A 535 36.54 -3.45 -31.86
C ALA A 535 37.09 -2.59 -33.02
N THR A 536 37.12 -3.12 -34.25
CA THR A 536 37.59 -2.35 -35.42
C THR A 536 36.60 -1.25 -35.77
N SER A 537 35.31 -1.58 -35.86
CA SER A 537 34.26 -0.62 -36.18
C SER A 537 34.07 0.43 -35.07
N LEU A 538 34.13 0.02 -33.80
CA LEU A 538 34.09 0.91 -32.63
C LEU A 538 35.27 1.87 -32.60
N SER A 539 36.49 1.41 -32.90
CA SER A 539 37.66 2.29 -32.93
C SER A 539 37.58 3.37 -34.01
N GLN A 540 36.95 3.08 -35.17
CA GLN A 540 36.67 4.07 -36.21
C GLN A 540 35.69 5.15 -35.73
N LEU A 541 34.81 4.80 -34.79
CA LEU A 541 33.85 5.71 -34.15
C LEU A 541 34.41 6.36 -32.87
N GLY A 542 35.68 6.09 -32.54
CA GLY A 542 36.37 6.64 -31.38
C GLY A 542 36.08 5.92 -30.06
N TYR A 543 35.47 4.73 -30.10
CA TYR A 543 35.24 3.88 -28.92
C TYR A 543 36.35 2.83 -28.79
N THR A 544 36.69 2.47 -27.56
CA THR A 544 37.51 1.31 -27.22
C THR A 544 36.61 0.16 -26.83
N PHE A 545 36.90 -1.04 -27.34
CA PHE A 545 36.26 -2.26 -26.88
C PHE A 545 37.31 -3.11 -26.18
N SER A 546 37.13 -3.39 -24.89
CA SER A 546 38.09 -4.08 -24.04
C SER A 546 37.43 -5.24 -23.28
N LEU A 547 38.25 -6.15 -22.75
CA LEU A 547 37.81 -7.34 -22.01
C LEU A 547 36.70 -8.15 -22.70
N TYR A 548 36.72 -8.16 -24.04
CA TYR A 548 35.67 -8.76 -24.84
C TYR A 548 35.96 -10.20 -25.23
N ASN A 549 34.90 -10.93 -25.51
CA ASN A 549 34.95 -12.26 -26.10
C ASN A 549 33.66 -12.55 -26.87
N SER A 550 33.69 -13.54 -27.76
CA SER A 550 32.58 -13.89 -28.64
C SER A 550 32.02 -15.26 -28.31
N PHE A 551 30.70 -15.37 -28.23
CA PHE A 551 29.99 -16.60 -27.89
C PHE A 551 28.78 -16.78 -28.78
N ASN A 552 28.13 -17.94 -28.72
CA ASN A 552 26.83 -18.13 -29.35
C ASN A 552 25.82 -18.38 -28.22
N LEU A 553 24.96 -17.40 -27.99
CA LEU A 553 24.04 -17.32 -26.85
C LEU A 553 22.59 -17.59 -27.25
N ASP A 554 22.20 -17.27 -28.48
CA ASP A 554 20.82 -17.44 -28.96
C ASP A 554 20.66 -18.62 -29.94
N LEU A 555 21.70 -19.45 -30.10
CA LEU A 555 21.73 -20.66 -30.94
C LEU A 555 21.56 -20.41 -32.43
N ASP A 556 21.77 -19.17 -32.88
CA ASP A 556 21.84 -18.85 -34.30
C ASP A 556 23.22 -19.23 -34.90
N ALA A 557 23.55 -18.81 -36.13
CA ALA A 557 24.86 -19.11 -36.73
C ALA A 557 25.93 -18.04 -36.43
N SER A 558 25.51 -16.91 -35.88
CA SER A 558 26.31 -15.74 -35.58
C SER A 558 26.89 -15.84 -34.16
N LEU A 559 27.77 -14.90 -33.84
CA LEU A 559 28.43 -14.84 -32.54
C LEU A 559 28.15 -13.48 -31.90
N GLU A 560 27.71 -13.52 -30.65
CA GLU A 560 27.48 -12.35 -29.81
C GLU A 560 28.79 -11.93 -29.15
N TRP A 561 29.05 -10.64 -29.15
CA TRP A 561 30.27 -10.08 -28.58
C TRP A 561 29.96 -9.39 -27.26
N LEU A 562 30.32 -10.03 -26.15
CA LEU A 562 30.23 -9.44 -24.83
C LEU A 562 31.55 -8.74 -24.48
N GLY A 563 31.49 -7.50 -24.00
CA GLY A 563 32.67 -6.82 -23.49
C GLY A 563 32.37 -5.42 -22.95
N ILE A 564 33.45 -4.67 -22.69
CA ILE A 564 33.35 -3.31 -22.18
C ILE A 564 33.56 -2.33 -23.34
N VAL A 565 32.53 -1.56 -23.65
CA VAL A 565 32.63 -0.42 -24.58
C VAL A 565 32.95 0.82 -23.76
N GLN A 566 34.04 1.49 -24.12
CA GLN A 566 34.48 2.70 -23.44
C GLN A 566 34.72 3.83 -24.42
N LYS A 567 34.30 5.04 -24.06
CA LYS A 567 34.84 6.26 -24.65
C LYS A 567 35.02 7.32 -23.59
N GLU A 568 33.94 7.94 -23.17
CA GLU A 568 33.91 8.87 -22.06
C GLU A 568 33.40 8.21 -20.76
N GLU A 569 32.65 7.10 -20.85
CA GLU A 569 32.25 6.19 -19.76
C GLU A 569 32.40 4.74 -20.23
N ALA A 570 32.38 3.78 -19.29
CA ALA A 570 32.48 2.34 -19.58
C ALA A 570 31.11 1.67 -19.44
N TYR A 571 30.76 0.81 -20.40
CA TYR A 571 29.49 0.09 -20.43
C TYR A 571 29.74 -1.40 -20.69
N LEU A 572 29.04 -2.26 -19.95
CA LEU A 572 28.92 -3.67 -20.31
C LEU A 572 27.94 -3.76 -21.47
N VAL A 573 28.40 -4.22 -22.63
CA VAL A 573 27.62 -4.30 -23.86
C VAL A 573 27.76 -5.69 -24.46
N LEU A 574 26.64 -6.22 -24.93
CA LEU A 574 26.56 -7.39 -25.78
C LEU A 574 26.20 -6.92 -27.19
N PHE A 575 26.96 -7.28 -28.21
CA PHE A 575 26.59 -7.03 -29.60
C PHE A 575 26.01 -8.30 -30.22
N ASP A 576 24.83 -8.17 -30.79
CA ASP A 576 24.07 -9.25 -31.43
C ASP A 576 23.90 -8.96 -32.94
N GLU A 577 24.00 -9.97 -33.80
CA GLU A 577 23.85 -9.80 -35.25
C GLU A 577 22.39 -9.90 -35.71
N VAL A 578 21.83 -8.78 -36.16
CA VAL A 578 20.51 -8.74 -36.77
C VAL A 578 20.63 -8.23 -38.21
N ASP A 579 20.22 -9.06 -39.18
CA ASP A 579 20.23 -8.74 -40.61
C ASP A 579 21.61 -8.27 -41.15
N GLY A 580 22.70 -8.89 -40.69
CA GLY A 580 24.06 -8.53 -41.11
C GLY A 580 24.65 -7.29 -40.41
N VAL A 581 24.00 -6.81 -39.35
CA VAL A 581 24.41 -5.66 -38.55
C VAL A 581 24.48 -6.05 -37.08
N LEU A 582 25.63 -5.80 -36.45
CA LEU A 582 25.81 -5.91 -35.02
C LEU A 582 25.11 -4.75 -34.29
N LYS A 583 24.11 -5.08 -33.49
CA LYS A 583 23.31 -4.19 -32.65
C LYS A 583 23.73 -4.33 -31.18
N PRO A 584 23.99 -3.22 -30.47
CA PRO A 584 24.35 -3.28 -29.06
C PRO A 584 23.11 -3.42 -28.15
N VAL A 585 23.21 -4.35 -27.22
CA VAL A 585 22.38 -4.50 -26.03
C VAL A 585 23.19 -4.02 -24.84
N ILE A 586 22.73 -2.95 -24.20
CA ILE A 586 23.43 -2.35 -23.04
C ILE A 586 22.95 -3.05 -21.79
N LEU A 587 23.86 -3.77 -21.14
CA LEU A 587 23.56 -4.58 -19.96
C LEU A 587 23.76 -3.75 -18.66
N SER A 588 24.80 -2.92 -18.60
CA SER A 588 25.10 -2.09 -17.42
C SER A 588 25.99 -0.89 -17.73
N ASN A 589 25.87 0.19 -16.95
CA ASN A 589 26.93 1.18 -16.81
C ASN A 589 28.02 0.68 -15.82
N ILE A 590 29.28 1.05 -16.04
CA ILE A 590 30.45 0.69 -15.22
C ILE A 590 31.28 1.96 -14.94
N CYS A 591 31.94 2.03 -13.79
CA CYS A 591 32.85 3.14 -13.46
C CYS A 591 34.11 3.19 -14.35
N LEU A 592 34.63 4.39 -14.60
CA LEU A 592 35.79 4.66 -15.48
C LEU A 592 37.11 4.04 -15.01
N ASP A 593 37.32 3.97 -13.68
CA ASP A 593 38.54 3.46 -13.05
C ASP A 593 38.48 1.95 -12.76
N CYS A 594 37.37 1.28 -13.08
CA CYS A 594 37.07 -0.11 -12.73
C CYS A 594 37.50 -1.13 -13.82
N GLN A 595 38.35 -0.72 -14.76
CA GLN A 595 38.58 -1.47 -16.01
C GLN A 595 39.24 -2.84 -15.86
N ASP A 596 39.89 -3.13 -14.73
CA ASP A 596 40.78 -4.28 -14.62
C ASP A 596 40.10 -5.58 -14.14
N ALA A 597 38.76 -5.66 -14.07
CA ALA A 597 38.13 -6.77 -13.34
C ALA A 597 36.72 -7.22 -13.79
N LEU A 598 36.47 -7.26 -15.10
CA LEU A 598 35.39 -8.11 -15.61
C LEU A 598 35.90 -9.56 -15.69
N ILE A 599 35.32 -10.44 -14.87
CA ILE A 599 35.57 -11.89 -14.91
C ILE A 599 34.25 -12.56 -15.25
N TYR A 600 34.23 -13.45 -16.23
CA TYR A 600 33.04 -14.21 -16.59
C TYR A 600 33.36 -15.58 -17.17
N GLU A 601 32.36 -16.45 -17.17
CA GLU A 601 32.41 -17.80 -17.71
C GLU A 601 31.17 -18.07 -18.57
N LEU A 602 31.39 -18.69 -19.74
CA LEU A 602 30.31 -19.22 -20.56
C LEU A 602 29.86 -20.57 -20.01
N ARG A 603 28.55 -20.78 -19.95
CA ARG A 603 27.94 -22.01 -19.46
C ARG A 603 26.80 -22.48 -20.33
N LEU A 604 26.46 -23.74 -20.14
CA LEU A 604 25.39 -24.43 -20.82
C LEU A 604 24.59 -25.20 -19.76
N ASP A 605 23.28 -25.00 -19.73
CA ASP A 605 22.35 -25.80 -18.94
C ASP A 605 21.24 -26.38 -19.84
N GLU A 606 20.12 -26.81 -19.21
CA GLU A 606 18.96 -27.35 -19.92
C GLU A 606 18.16 -26.27 -20.67
N GLU A 607 18.27 -24.99 -20.28
CA GLU A 607 17.55 -23.85 -20.86
C GLU A 607 18.34 -23.19 -22.00
N GLY A 608 19.67 -23.29 -22.01
CA GLY A 608 20.50 -22.83 -23.11
C GLY A 608 21.91 -22.42 -22.71
N THR A 609 22.55 -21.63 -23.57
CA THR A 609 23.86 -21.03 -23.29
C THR A 609 23.68 -19.71 -22.54
N TYR A 610 24.46 -19.49 -21.48
CA TYR A 610 24.41 -18.27 -20.68
C TYR A 610 25.80 -17.84 -20.20
N VAL A 611 25.93 -16.60 -19.76
CA VAL A 611 27.17 -16.05 -19.19
C VAL A 611 26.95 -15.71 -17.72
N VAL A 612 27.82 -16.20 -16.84
CA VAL A 612 27.89 -15.73 -15.45
C VAL A 612 29.14 -14.88 -15.29
N GLY A 613 29.01 -13.69 -14.74
CA GLY A 613 30.14 -12.79 -14.54
C GLY A 613 30.11 -12.02 -13.23
N ARG A 614 31.20 -11.31 -12.96
CA ARG A 614 31.37 -10.41 -11.82
C ARG A 614 32.19 -9.19 -12.25
N LEU A 615 31.84 -8.04 -11.69
CA LEU A 615 32.54 -6.76 -11.82
C LEU A 615 33.23 -6.42 -10.49
N SER A 616 34.47 -5.88 -10.49
CA SER A 616 35.09 -5.40 -9.24
C SER A 616 34.69 -3.96 -8.87
N SER A 617 33.82 -3.91 -7.88
CA SER A 617 33.51 -2.93 -6.84
C SER A 617 33.05 -1.53 -7.20
N TYR A 618 31.95 -1.18 -6.52
CA TYR A 618 31.67 0.16 -6.00
C TYR A 618 32.05 0.21 -4.51
N GLN A 619 32.66 1.32 -4.04
CA GLN A 619 32.62 1.70 -2.62
C GLN A 619 31.30 2.46 -2.41
N VAL A 620 30.30 1.83 -1.79
CA VAL A 620 29.04 2.50 -1.44
C VAL A 620 29.11 2.96 0.02
N THR A 621 28.91 4.26 0.24
CA THR A 621 28.42 4.79 1.52
C THR A 621 26.92 4.54 1.62
N CYS A 622 26.52 3.70 2.57
CA CYS A 622 25.10 3.50 2.89
C CYS A 622 24.57 4.77 3.57
N THR A 623 23.57 5.42 2.98
CA THR A 623 22.73 6.41 3.67
C THR A 623 21.33 5.83 3.87
N LEU A 624 20.70 6.19 4.99
CA LEU A 624 19.53 5.56 5.62
C LEU A 624 18.20 5.69 4.84
N SER A 625 18.22 5.99 3.55
CA SER A 625 17.01 6.38 2.81
C SER A 625 17.07 5.79 1.41
N TYR A 626 16.45 4.62 1.24
CA TYR A 626 16.12 4.01 -0.04
C TYR A 626 17.18 4.10 -1.16
N GLN A 627 18.21 3.25 -1.11
CA GLN A 627 18.92 2.85 -2.32
C GLN A 627 19.28 1.35 -2.28
N LEU A 628 18.90 0.63 -3.34
CA LEU A 628 19.38 -0.71 -3.69
C LEU A 628 20.87 -0.62 -4.03
N ALA A 629 21.73 -0.86 -3.06
CA ALA A 629 23.18 -0.87 -3.25
C ALA A 629 23.66 -2.25 -3.66
N VAL A 630 24.08 -2.43 -4.91
CA VAL A 630 24.69 -3.69 -5.36
C VAL A 630 26.18 -3.67 -5.00
N ARG A 631 26.61 -4.57 -4.09
CA ARG A 631 28.06 -4.86 -3.85
C ARG A 631 28.64 -5.61 -5.06
N ASN A 632 29.80 -6.25 -4.93
CA ASN A 632 30.37 -7.16 -5.95
C ASN A 632 29.44 -8.35 -6.25
N SER A 633 28.28 -8.10 -6.86
CA SER A 633 27.31 -9.14 -7.14
C SER A 633 27.64 -9.84 -8.45
N PRO A 634 27.56 -11.18 -8.44
CA PRO A 634 27.46 -11.96 -9.67
C PRO A 634 26.30 -11.46 -10.53
N PHE A 635 26.47 -11.51 -11.84
CA PHE A 635 25.44 -11.27 -12.83
C PHE A 635 25.30 -12.46 -13.78
N LEU A 636 24.11 -12.61 -14.36
CA LEU A 636 23.78 -13.60 -15.38
C LEU A 636 23.31 -12.88 -16.64
N VAL A 637 23.87 -13.23 -17.79
CA VAL A 637 23.37 -12.83 -19.11
C VAL A 637 22.82 -14.07 -19.81
N ARG A 638 21.57 -14.02 -20.24
CA ARG A 638 20.90 -15.12 -20.95
C ARG A 638 19.98 -14.60 -22.05
N THR A 639 19.67 -15.48 -22.98
CA THR A 639 18.68 -15.23 -24.04
C THR A 639 17.27 -15.47 -23.50
N THR A 640 16.32 -14.62 -23.88
CA THR A 640 14.89 -14.68 -23.55
C THR A 640 14.06 -14.50 -24.82
N GLU A 641 12.73 -14.65 -24.74
CA GLU A 641 11.84 -14.41 -25.89
C GLU A 641 11.93 -12.98 -26.44
N ASN A 642 12.38 -12.02 -25.62
CA ASN A 642 12.49 -10.61 -25.97
C ASN A 642 13.93 -10.16 -26.29
N GLY A 643 14.89 -11.07 -26.38
CA GLY A 643 16.30 -10.77 -26.67
C GLY A 643 17.24 -11.26 -25.58
N PHE A 644 18.10 -10.38 -25.04
CA PHE A 644 19.05 -10.71 -23.97
C PHE A 644 18.68 -9.99 -22.68
N ASP A 645 18.78 -10.69 -21.55
CA ASP A 645 18.49 -10.13 -20.23
C ASP A 645 19.73 -10.16 -19.31
N LEU A 646 19.76 -9.26 -18.32
CA LEU A 646 20.79 -9.19 -17.28
C LEU A 646 20.16 -9.34 -15.90
N ASP A 647 20.32 -10.52 -15.30
CA ASP A 647 19.93 -10.79 -13.92
C ASP A 647 21.09 -10.51 -12.95
N ARG A 648 20.76 -10.05 -11.73
CA ARG A 648 21.74 -9.80 -10.65
C ARG A 648 21.25 -10.35 -9.33
N ILE A 649 22.19 -10.87 -8.54
CA ILE A 649 21.91 -11.20 -7.14
C ILE A 649 21.92 -9.89 -6.32
N GLY A 650 20.74 -9.40 -5.95
CA GLY A 650 20.58 -8.20 -5.13
C GLY A 650 21.12 -8.42 -3.70
N THR A 651 22.00 -7.55 -3.22
CA THR A 651 22.44 -7.54 -1.82
C THR A 651 21.86 -6.31 -1.13
N TYR A 652 21.13 -6.47 -0.02
CA TYR A 652 20.66 -5.34 0.77
C TYR A 652 21.81 -4.72 1.58
N CYS A 653 21.70 -3.44 1.92
CA CYS A 653 22.60 -2.78 2.88
C CYS A 653 22.54 -3.50 4.24
N GLY A 654 23.50 -4.39 4.50
CA GLY A 654 23.55 -5.25 5.69
C GLY A 654 23.78 -6.74 5.39
N GLY A 655 23.58 -7.18 4.14
CA GLY A 655 23.95 -8.52 3.69
C GLY A 655 25.42 -8.62 3.29
N ASP A 656 26.03 -9.80 3.52
CA ASP A 656 27.35 -10.11 3.00
C ASP A 656 27.29 -10.22 1.47
N ALA A 657 28.30 -9.69 0.76
CA ALA A 657 28.40 -9.88 -0.69
C ALA A 657 28.55 -11.37 -1.02
N ASP A 658 27.94 -11.83 -2.12
CA ASP A 658 28.17 -13.21 -2.58
C ASP A 658 29.59 -13.32 -3.17
N GLU A 659 30.53 -13.74 -2.31
CA GLU A 659 31.93 -13.94 -2.63
C GLU A 659 32.26 -15.33 -3.19
N ARG A 660 31.25 -16.21 -3.41
CA ARG A 660 31.49 -17.54 -3.98
C ARG A 660 32.30 -17.44 -5.28
N PRO A 661 33.21 -18.38 -5.58
CA PRO A 661 33.83 -18.46 -6.91
C PRO A 661 32.75 -18.50 -8.00
N LEU A 662 32.99 -17.88 -9.16
CA LEU A 662 32.02 -17.92 -10.28
C LEU A 662 31.63 -19.36 -10.59
N THR A 663 32.57 -20.30 -10.55
CA THR A 663 32.39 -21.76 -10.72
C THR A 663 31.27 -22.38 -9.87
N GLU A 664 30.89 -21.76 -8.76
CA GLU A 664 29.86 -22.25 -7.83
C GLU A 664 28.49 -21.58 -8.03
N ILE A 665 28.38 -20.63 -8.96
CA ILE A 665 27.17 -19.84 -9.23
C ILE A 665 26.55 -20.32 -10.54
N SER A 666 25.31 -20.75 -10.50
CA SER A 666 24.53 -21.30 -11.62
C SER A 666 23.39 -20.34 -12.03
N SER A 667 22.72 -20.62 -13.15
CA SER A 667 21.51 -19.90 -13.57
C SER A 667 20.40 -20.00 -12.52
N ALA A 668 20.30 -21.12 -11.80
CA ALA A 668 19.34 -21.32 -10.71
C ALA A 668 19.53 -20.36 -9.52
N ASP A 669 20.73 -19.80 -9.31
CA ASP A 669 20.97 -18.78 -8.27
C ASP A 669 20.35 -17.41 -8.62
N PHE A 670 19.93 -17.20 -9.88
CA PHE A 670 19.28 -15.99 -10.38
C PHE A 670 17.79 -16.19 -10.67
N ALA A 671 17.30 -17.43 -10.58
CA ALA A 671 15.87 -17.66 -10.69
C ALA A 671 15.17 -16.87 -9.58
N PRO A 672 14.06 -16.16 -9.86
CA PRO A 672 13.17 -15.75 -8.79
C PRO A 672 12.88 -17.02 -7.97
N ASP A 673 12.85 -16.89 -6.64
CA ASP A 673 12.63 -18.02 -5.72
C ASP A 673 11.74 -19.06 -6.40
N PRO A 674 12.23 -20.30 -6.60
CA PRO A 674 11.60 -21.28 -7.48
C PRO A 674 10.11 -21.24 -7.23
N PRO A 675 9.26 -21.14 -8.29
CA PRO A 675 7.88 -20.73 -8.17
C PRO A 675 7.29 -21.47 -6.99
N ARG A 676 7.17 -20.73 -5.88
CA ARG A 676 6.54 -21.29 -4.72
C ARG A 676 5.15 -21.62 -5.26
N PRO A 677 4.65 -22.85 -5.05
CA PRO A 677 3.26 -23.14 -5.42
C PRO A 677 2.43 -21.94 -4.96
N PRO A 678 1.60 -21.36 -5.85
CA PRO A 678 0.99 -20.08 -5.61
C PRO A 678 0.37 -20.11 -4.22
N THR A 679 0.77 -19.15 -3.38
CA THR A 679 0.29 -19.11 -2.00
C THR A 679 -1.23 -19.01 -2.05
N TRP A 680 -1.90 -19.49 -1.01
CA TRP A 680 -3.36 -19.36 -0.94
C TRP A 680 -3.79 -17.87 -1.07
N ARG A 681 -2.94 -16.92 -0.67
CA ARG A 681 -3.12 -15.46 -0.87
C ARG A 681 -3.12 -15.06 -2.34
N PHE A 682 -2.14 -15.52 -3.11
CA PHE A 682 -2.10 -15.26 -4.56
C PHE A 682 -3.38 -15.77 -5.24
N LEU A 683 -3.81 -16.97 -4.86
CA LEU A 683 -5.00 -17.57 -5.46
C LEU A 683 -6.30 -16.91 -4.98
N LEU A 684 -6.34 -16.41 -3.74
CA LEU A 684 -7.43 -15.58 -3.25
C LEU A 684 -7.54 -14.30 -4.09
N HIS A 685 -6.42 -13.63 -4.33
CA HIS A 685 -6.36 -12.45 -5.19
C HIS A 685 -6.80 -12.75 -6.63
N GLU A 686 -6.38 -13.87 -7.23
CA GLU A 686 -6.87 -14.25 -8.56
C GLU A 686 -8.39 -14.53 -8.58
N ALA A 687 -8.95 -15.07 -7.50
CA ALA A 687 -10.37 -15.41 -7.42
C ALA A 687 -11.27 -14.20 -7.14
N THR A 688 -10.80 -13.24 -6.35
CA THR A 688 -11.62 -12.11 -5.85
C THR A 688 -11.21 -10.76 -6.44
N GLY A 689 -10.00 -10.65 -6.98
CA GLY A 689 -9.37 -9.38 -7.35
C GLY A 689 -8.93 -8.52 -6.16
N GLN A 690 -8.98 -9.07 -4.93
CA GLN A 690 -8.69 -8.35 -3.69
C GLN A 690 -7.51 -9.00 -2.95
N GLU A 691 -6.71 -8.18 -2.26
CA GLU A 691 -5.73 -8.71 -1.30
C GLU A 691 -6.43 -9.37 -0.10
N ASP A 692 -5.74 -10.26 0.61
CA ASP A 692 -6.31 -11.02 1.73
C ASP A 692 -6.85 -10.10 2.84
N TRP A 693 -6.16 -9.01 3.11
CA TRP A 693 -6.55 -8.06 4.15
C TRP A 693 -7.80 -7.23 3.79
N GLU A 694 -7.98 -6.89 2.51
CA GLU A 694 -9.16 -6.16 2.00
C GLU A 694 -10.40 -7.03 2.10
N TRP A 695 -10.29 -8.26 1.61
CA TRP A 695 -11.39 -9.20 1.61
C TRP A 695 -11.88 -9.51 3.04
N LEU A 696 -10.96 -9.68 4.00
CA LEU A 696 -11.31 -9.94 5.40
C LEU A 696 -12.00 -8.75 6.06
N ARG A 697 -11.48 -7.54 5.81
CA ARG A 697 -12.10 -6.31 6.31
C ARG A 697 -13.54 -6.21 5.80
N ASP A 698 -13.73 -6.34 4.49
CA ASP A 698 -15.05 -6.23 3.85
C ASP A 698 -16.01 -7.32 4.34
N THR A 699 -15.51 -8.55 4.53
CA THR A 699 -16.29 -9.67 5.08
C THR A 699 -16.71 -9.42 6.51
N GLN A 700 -15.79 -8.96 7.37
CA GLN A 700 -16.12 -8.61 8.76
C GLN A 700 -17.16 -7.49 8.80
N THR A 701 -16.98 -6.43 8.02
CA THR A 701 -17.97 -5.34 7.91
C THR A 701 -19.35 -5.89 7.50
N ALA A 702 -19.40 -6.80 6.53
CA ALA A 702 -20.65 -7.42 6.10
C ALA A 702 -21.31 -8.30 7.19
N VAL A 703 -20.51 -9.02 8.00
CA VAL A 703 -21.00 -9.77 9.18
C VAL A 703 -21.58 -8.82 10.22
N LEU A 704 -20.82 -7.80 10.63
CA LEU A 704 -21.23 -6.86 11.67
C LEU A 704 -22.51 -6.10 11.28
N ASN A 705 -22.67 -5.80 9.99
CA ASN A 705 -23.78 -4.99 9.50
C ASN A 705 -24.98 -5.82 9.01
N GLN A 706 -24.81 -7.14 8.90
CA GLN A 706 -25.80 -8.05 8.31
C GLN A 706 -26.29 -7.58 6.91
N THR A 707 -25.41 -6.92 6.16
CA THR A 707 -25.75 -6.28 4.87
C THR A 707 -25.76 -7.24 3.70
N ASP A 708 -25.11 -8.38 3.84
CA ASP A 708 -25.01 -9.40 2.80
C ASP A 708 -25.42 -10.77 3.35
N PRO A 709 -26.61 -11.29 2.99
CA PRO A 709 -27.07 -12.59 3.45
C PRO A 709 -26.27 -13.76 2.87
N THR A 710 -25.40 -13.53 1.88
CA THR A 710 -24.57 -14.57 1.25
C THR A 710 -23.20 -14.74 1.91
N VAL A 711 -22.92 -13.96 2.96
CA VAL A 711 -21.66 -14.01 3.72
C VAL A 711 -21.36 -15.41 4.28
N PRO A 712 -22.32 -16.17 4.83
CA PRO A 712 -22.05 -17.54 5.28
C PRO A 712 -21.52 -18.44 4.16
N GLU A 713 -22.09 -18.37 2.95
CA GLU A 713 -21.61 -19.13 1.81
C GLU A 713 -20.21 -18.69 1.38
N LYS A 714 -19.92 -17.39 1.36
CA LYS A 714 -18.60 -16.84 1.02
C LYS A 714 -17.53 -17.29 2.01
N ILE A 715 -17.81 -17.17 3.31
CA ILE A 715 -16.91 -17.63 4.38
C ILE A 715 -16.67 -19.14 4.27
N THR A 716 -17.73 -19.93 4.09
CA THR A 716 -17.64 -21.39 3.96
C THR A 716 -16.83 -21.80 2.72
N GLN A 717 -17.02 -21.13 1.59
CA GLN A 717 -16.22 -21.38 0.38
C GLN A 717 -14.73 -21.11 0.62
N LEU A 718 -14.39 -19.99 1.29
CA LEU A 718 -13.01 -19.67 1.59
C LEU A 718 -12.40 -20.61 2.63
N LEU A 719 -13.13 -21.00 3.66
CA LEU A 719 -12.68 -22.00 4.64
C LEU A 719 -12.35 -23.34 3.98
N ASN A 720 -13.10 -23.75 2.95
CA ASN A 720 -12.79 -24.96 2.16
C ASN A 720 -11.57 -24.77 1.25
N TYR A 721 -11.20 -23.53 0.96
CA TYR A 721 -10.09 -23.18 0.08
C TYR A 721 -8.75 -23.06 0.84
N LEU A 722 -8.81 -22.60 2.10
CA LEU A 722 -7.62 -22.37 2.92
C LEU A 722 -6.96 -23.70 3.35
N PRO A 723 -5.63 -23.83 3.22
CA PRO A 723 -4.92 -25.04 3.64
C PRO A 723 -4.85 -25.14 5.17
N SER A 724 -5.58 -26.10 5.75
CA SER A 724 -5.67 -26.28 7.21
C SER A 724 -4.35 -26.67 7.89
N ASP A 725 -3.38 -27.16 7.12
CA ASP A 725 -2.05 -27.56 7.57
C ASP A 725 -0.98 -26.47 7.41
N ASP A 726 -1.34 -25.31 6.84
CA ASP A 726 -0.47 -24.15 6.70
C ASP A 726 -0.56 -23.24 7.93
N PRO A 727 0.55 -23.06 8.71
CA PRO A 727 0.57 -22.17 9.86
C PRO A 727 0.22 -20.71 9.52
N GLU A 728 0.43 -20.27 8.28
CA GLU A 728 0.07 -18.92 7.84
C GLU A 728 -1.42 -18.77 7.53
N ALA A 729 -2.12 -19.86 7.18
CA ALA A 729 -3.57 -19.85 6.93
C ALA A 729 -4.37 -20.03 8.23
N GLN A 730 -3.81 -20.67 9.25
CA GLN A 730 -4.49 -20.99 10.49
C GLN A 730 -5.17 -19.77 11.17
N PRO A 731 -4.51 -18.60 11.36
CA PRO A 731 -5.17 -17.43 11.98
C PRO A 731 -6.41 -16.94 11.21
N TYR A 732 -6.42 -17.14 9.89
CA TYR A 732 -7.54 -16.78 9.00
C TYR A 732 -8.69 -17.77 9.14
N ILE A 733 -8.38 -19.07 9.20
CA ILE A 733 -9.38 -20.13 9.42
C ILE A 733 -10.09 -19.91 10.77
N GLU A 734 -9.31 -19.66 11.83
CA GLU A 734 -9.84 -19.39 13.16
C GLU A 734 -10.75 -18.15 13.17
N HIS A 735 -10.30 -17.05 12.56
CA HIS A 735 -11.07 -15.81 12.47
C HIS A 735 -12.36 -15.99 11.67
N LEU A 736 -12.28 -16.62 10.49
CA LEU A 736 -13.43 -16.83 9.60
C LEU A 736 -14.48 -17.75 10.23
N THR A 737 -14.03 -18.80 10.94
CA THR A 737 -14.94 -19.68 11.68
C THR A 737 -15.65 -18.91 12.79
N TYR A 738 -14.94 -18.01 13.49
CA TYR A 738 -15.56 -17.13 14.48
C TYR A 738 -16.58 -16.18 13.85
N LEU A 739 -16.24 -15.51 12.75
CA LEU A 739 -17.14 -14.63 12.01
C LEU A 739 -18.39 -15.35 11.51
N LEU A 740 -18.28 -16.61 11.09
CA LEU A 740 -19.42 -17.43 10.70
C LEU A 740 -20.35 -17.70 11.88
N GLY A 741 -19.81 -18.13 13.02
CA GLY A 741 -20.60 -18.31 14.25
C GLY A 741 -21.25 -17.01 14.70
N TYR A 742 -20.53 -15.90 14.56
CA TYR A 742 -21.04 -14.57 14.90
C TYR A 742 -22.13 -14.09 13.97
N PHE A 743 -22.02 -14.34 12.66
CA PHE A 743 -23.11 -14.08 11.73
C PHE A 743 -24.39 -14.80 12.14
N TYR A 744 -24.30 -16.09 12.50
CA TYR A 744 -25.47 -16.86 12.96
C TYR A 744 -26.04 -16.30 14.27
N GLU A 745 -25.20 -15.89 15.23
CA GLU A 745 -25.65 -15.23 16.45
C GLU A 745 -26.43 -13.95 16.12
N LEU A 746 -25.88 -13.08 15.25
CA LEU A 746 -26.49 -11.82 14.85
C LEU A 746 -27.81 -12.02 14.08
N SER A 747 -27.88 -13.07 13.27
CA SER A 747 -29.08 -13.48 12.52
C SER A 747 -30.16 -14.16 13.38
N GLY A 748 -29.88 -14.48 14.64
CA GLY A 748 -30.80 -15.19 15.55
C GLY A 748 -30.83 -16.72 15.36
N ASP A 749 -29.90 -17.29 14.59
CA ASP A 749 -29.73 -18.72 14.40
C ASP A 749 -28.82 -19.31 15.50
N GLY A 750 -29.36 -19.38 16.71
CA GLY A 750 -28.59 -19.77 17.90
C GLY A 750 -28.03 -21.20 17.86
N GLU A 751 -28.68 -22.13 17.16
CA GLU A 751 -28.21 -23.52 17.05
C GLU A 751 -26.93 -23.60 16.22
N ASN A 752 -26.92 -22.96 15.04
CA ASN A 752 -25.73 -22.92 14.18
C ASN A 752 -24.61 -22.06 14.79
N ALA A 753 -24.95 -20.97 15.49
CA ALA A 753 -23.98 -20.16 16.22
C ALA A 753 -23.23 -20.98 17.29
N VAL A 754 -23.98 -21.66 18.17
CA VAL A 754 -23.40 -22.49 19.23
C VAL A 754 -22.57 -23.63 18.63
N SER A 755 -23.08 -24.32 17.61
CA SER A 755 -22.33 -25.40 16.94
C SER A 755 -21.00 -24.88 16.38
N THR A 756 -21.02 -23.75 15.68
CA THR A 756 -19.82 -23.18 15.05
C THR A 756 -18.80 -22.73 16.10
N TYR A 757 -19.25 -22.12 17.21
CA TYR A 757 -18.36 -21.75 18.32
C TYR A 757 -17.74 -22.95 19.02
N LEU A 758 -18.52 -24.01 19.25
CA LEU A 758 -17.99 -25.24 19.84
C LEU A 758 -16.97 -25.92 18.91
N ASP A 759 -17.24 -25.93 17.60
CA ASP A 759 -16.31 -26.50 16.61
C ASP A 759 -14.98 -25.73 16.57
N LEU A 760 -15.04 -24.40 16.59
CA LEU A 760 -13.86 -23.52 16.68
C LEU A 760 -13.03 -23.83 17.94
N ILE A 761 -13.68 -23.87 19.11
CA ILE A 761 -13.01 -24.13 20.39
C ILE A 761 -12.37 -25.52 20.41
N GLN A 762 -13.03 -26.53 19.84
CA GLN A 762 -12.51 -27.90 19.81
C GLN A 762 -11.30 -28.04 18.87
N GLN A 763 -11.33 -27.36 17.73
CA GLN A 763 -10.26 -27.46 16.72
C GLN A 763 -9.05 -26.59 17.10
N TYR A 764 -9.28 -25.43 17.70
CA TYR A 764 -8.25 -24.44 18.00
C TYR A 764 -8.35 -23.92 19.45
N PRO A 765 -8.16 -24.77 20.48
CA PRO A 765 -8.50 -24.45 21.88
C PRO A 765 -7.65 -23.33 22.50
N THR A 766 -6.49 -23.00 21.93
CA THR A 766 -5.63 -21.90 22.37
C THR A 766 -5.77 -20.64 21.51
N SER A 767 -6.65 -20.67 20.50
CA SER A 767 -6.86 -19.52 19.61
C SER A 767 -7.48 -18.35 20.36
N PRO A 768 -7.08 -17.10 20.06
CA PRO A 768 -7.78 -15.93 20.57
C PRO A 768 -9.27 -15.92 20.20
N TRP A 769 -9.59 -16.41 18.99
CA TRP A 769 -10.96 -16.50 18.50
C TRP A 769 -11.81 -17.52 19.28
N SER A 770 -11.19 -18.60 19.76
CA SER A 770 -11.84 -19.59 20.63
C SER A 770 -12.19 -19.02 22.00
N TRP A 771 -11.36 -18.14 22.55
CA TRP A 771 -11.69 -17.45 23.80
C TRP A 771 -12.83 -16.43 23.63
N LEU A 772 -12.87 -15.71 22.50
CA LEU A 772 -14.00 -14.85 22.16
C LEU A 772 -15.29 -15.66 21.98
N ALA A 773 -15.23 -16.80 21.28
CA ALA A 773 -16.35 -17.74 21.16
C ALA A 773 -16.81 -18.27 22.53
N TRP A 774 -15.86 -18.64 23.40
CA TRP A 774 -16.16 -19.12 24.75
C TRP A 774 -16.89 -18.08 25.60
N ALA A 775 -16.52 -16.80 25.49
CA ALA A 775 -17.18 -15.72 26.20
C ALA A 775 -18.65 -15.53 25.81
N ARG A 776 -19.07 -16.11 24.69
CA ARG A 776 -20.45 -16.11 24.20
C ARG A 776 -21.23 -17.35 24.59
N LEU A 777 -20.62 -18.30 25.31
CA LEU A 777 -21.26 -19.54 25.69
C LEU A 777 -21.48 -19.60 27.21
N GLU A 778 -22.63 -20.12 27.61
CA GLU A 778 -22.93 -20.49 28.99
C GLU A 778 -23.51 -21.89 29.09
N LEU A 779 -23.39 -22.51 30.27
CA LEU A 779 -23.91 -23.84 30.52
C LEU A 779 -25.43 -23.82 30.57
N VAL A 780 -26.08 -24.72 29.84
CA VAL A 780 -27.51 -24.97 30.00
C VAL A 780 -27.72 -25.67 31.34
N THR A 781 -28.10 -24.90 32.36
CA THR A 781 -28.50 -25.45 33.65
C THR A 781 -29.88 -26.08 33.50
N SER A 782 -29.98 -27.39 33.73
CA SER A 782 -31.29 -28.03 33.83
C SER A 782 -31.99 -27.54 35.10
N GLU A 783 -33.03 -26.73 34.98
CA GLU A 783 -33.99 -26.49 36.08
C GLU A 783 -34.79 -27.76 36.41
#